data_AF-A0AAN8X758-F1
#
_entry.id   AF-A0AAN8X758-F1
#
_cell.length_a   1.000
_cell.length_b   1.000
_cell.length_c   1.000
_cell.angle_alpha   90.00
_cell.angle_beta   90.00
_cell.angle_gamma   90.00
#
_symmetry.space_group_name_H-M   'P 1'
#
loop_
_entity.id
_entity.type
_entity.pdbx_description
1 polymer ?
#
loop_
_entity_poly.entity_id
_entity_poly.type
_entity_poly.pdbx_seq_one_letter_code
_entity_poly.pdbx_strand_id
1 'polypeptide(L)'
;MKAKILTLTILVLTWVGVYSAVPRHALPVLESPYVEVDSEKAEYSPVIRQKRQNRPNDQDNADLCDFGTLPDVALCEWSNLNVTLLKWIPSAGQSAFWIGGPQEDVTYGDAIGGYAVFETSNVPSRAPGTPAFGSAMLMSPVRETTGANGMCVKFWYSIAGLSPDRIRVLLHPMPDDMKNGDSVDDLMLGYDGSEDVVLWEARDMTMGDWKEGQIVYTFNKNHSIIFEGIPVDSNDLSRRFRGFIAVDELVFTESSQCGAFCTFEGGTCGWAQDTNDDFNWVQSRGSLNPSTGPPRDRSSFANNGMMGGYAYIDTGYPRTPGDRARLMSQEFQGTNPDSPLCMRFWTHMYGSGIGSLRVILYDVNAKEDNVIWSITGEAGNAWYQGQVPIASPKPFKIVFEGEVGNNNLGDIAIDDISIVQGACPSAPQVAAGNNGDCTFEVDECGWINPGPRERFDEMDWVRTIAADNRAPSRDHTIGTSQGFYMSLPRGSVQRGGDRAWFVSAIMDGKPEATCIAFWYFMYEPFIDPAGPSLGSLMLYLLVDSTEPDRSLIPVWSLKNHQGPNWQYGQAKVQSDKDFQLAFEGTWGSSRGNGFMALDDITIFAGDCSTLPVKATTMSSDCDFQRDACQWRNETTDRDFRWTTASISRRPANLPDHTFSGPIGYAYFDVFNQNAEAQSLTLMSPPIKKSPNNAPMCLSFWFAYFGASETTKLKVQRQPYDKNLEEDKQVAATSELWTLDALAIGTQRPEWQFGQIQISTNTDFRILLVGMASNGGFAIDDLKTYTGTCGTRPRSAAPGFVRGGGKETGGTTDEEEPEDLDTPI
;
A
#
# COMPACT_ATOMS: atom_id res chain seq x y z
N MET A 1 45.12 37.88 26.52
CA MET A 1 45.18 37.87 28.00
C MET A 1 44.26 36.78 28.52
N LYS A 2 44.71 36.02 29.52
CA LYS A 2 44.04 34.97 30.34
C LYS A 2 42.58 35.31 30.70
N ALA A 3 41.63 34.45 31.08
CA ALA A 3 41.38 33.01 31.29
C ALA A 3 39.84 32.92 31.59
N LYS A 4 39.08 31.83 31.38
CA LYS A 4 39.00 30.57 32.15
C LYS A 4 37.95 29.67 31.46
N ILE A 5 38.27 28.40 31.26
CA ILE A 5 37.31 27.33 30.96
C ILE A 5 37.18 26.50 32.23
N LEU A 6 35.94 26.24 32.66
CA LEU A 6 35.62 25.36 33.77
C LEU A 6 35.34 23.96 33.20
N THR A 7 36.15 22.98 33.59
CA THR A 7 35.93 21.55 33.30
C THR A 7 35.20 20.96 34.50
N LEU A 8 34.07 20.28 34.28
CA LEU A 8 33.39 19.48 35.31
C LEU A 8 33.47 17.99 34.95
N THR A 9 34.03 17.23 35.87
CA THR A 9 34.34 15.80 35.84
C THR A 9 33.10 14.98 36.21
N ILE A 10 32.84 13.86 35.52
CA ILE A 10 31.96 12.77 36.01
C ILE A 10 32.75 11.46 35.99
N LEU A 11 32.67 10.75 37.13
CA LEU A 11 33.39 9.55 37.52
C LEU A 11 33.09 8.34 36.62
N VAL A 12 34.15 7.58 36.28
CA VAL A 12 34.07 6.16 35.92
C VAL A 12 34.77 5.38 37.04
N LEU A 13 34.01 4.52 37.73
CA LEU A 13 34.54 3.60 38.74
C LEU A 13 34.91 2.29 38.06
N THR A 14 36.22 2.03 37.96
CA THR A 14 36.79 0.71 37.67
C THR A 14 37.06 -0.02 38.98
N TRP A 15 36.68 -1.29 39.06
CA TRP A 15 37.22 -2.24 40.04
C TRP A 15 37.69 -3.50 39.31
N VAL A 16 38.94 -3.88 39.56
CA VAL A 16 39.63 -5.04 38.97
C VAL A 16 39.82 -6.10 40.06
N GLY A 17 39.64 -7.37 39.70
CA GLY A 17 40.17 -8.54 40.42
C GLY A 17 39.11 -9.61 40.72
N VAL A 18 39.35 -10.92 40.64
CA VAL A 18 40.51 -11.79 40.34
C VAL A 18 39.90 -13.14 39.93
N TYR A 19 40.52 -13.85 38.97
CA TYR A 19 40.17 -15.21 38.56
C TYR A 19 40.51 -16.24 39.66
N SER A 20 39.57 -17.15 39.98
CA SER A 20 39.88 -18.46 40.57
C SER A 20 38.93 -19.52 40.02
N ALA A 21 39.45 -20.73 39.82
CA ALA A 21 38.87 -21.79 39.02
C ALA A 21 38.15 -22.90 39.84
N VAL A 22 37.10 -23.50 39.23
CA VAL A 22 36.60 -24.90 39.33
C VAL A 22 35.82 -25.28 40.64
N PRO A 23 34.83 -26.23 40.68
CA PRO A 23 34.35 -27.22 39.67
C PRO A 23 32.83 -27.30 39.40
N ARG A 24 32.50 -28.05 38.34
CA ARG A 24 31.19 -28.62 37.99
C ARG A 24 30.62 -29.49 39.11
N HIS A 25 29.33 -29.30 39.43
CA HIS A 25 28.48 -30.32 40.03
C HIS A 25 27.17 -30.45 39.25
N ALA A 26 26.75 -31.70 39.13
CA ALA A 26 25.68 -32.20 38.29
C ALA A 26 24.34 -32.30 39.04
N LEU A 27 23.28 -32.41 38.24
CA LEU A 27 21.97 -33.07 38.43
C LEU A 27 20.75 -32.12 38.43
N PRO A 28 19.55 -32.56 37.98
CA PRO A 28 19.23 -33.79 37.24
C PRO A 28 18.49 -33.55 35.90
N VAL A 29 18.63 -34.56 35.04
CA VAL A 29 17.81 -34.81 33.85
C VAL A 29 16.40 -35.18 34.32
N LEU A 30 15.40 -34.44 33.85
CA LEU A 30 14.00 -34.88 33.83
C LEU A 30 13.70 -35.31 32.39
N GLU A 31 13.71 -36.63 32.18
CA GLU A 31 13.16 -37.27 31.00
C GLU A 31 11.66 -36.93 30.90
N SER A 32 11.27 -36.34 29.78
CA SER A 32 9.88 -36.26 29.32
C SER A 32 9.81 -37.04 28.00
N PRO A 33 8.77 -37.86 27.78
CA PRO A 33 8.88 -39.07 27.00
C PRO A 33 9.01 -38.76 25.51
N TYR A 34 9.96 -39.44 24.87
CA TYR A 34 9.91 -39.78 23.46
C TYR A 34 8.55 -40.44 23.18
N VAL A 35 7.67 -39.72 22.49
CA VAL A 35 6.63 -40.34 21.69
C VAL A 35 7.28 -40.56 20.34
N GLU A 36 7.60 -41.81 20.02
CA GLU A 36 7.74 -42.26 18.64
C GLU A 36 6.43 -41.89 17.93
N VAL A 37 6.45 -40.79 17.18
CA VAL A 37 5.42 -40.56 16.16
C VAL A 37 5.80 -41.47 15.01
N ASP A 38 5.17 -42.64 15.01
CA ASP A 38 5.11 -43.56 13.89
C ASP A 38 4.87 -42.76 12.61
N SER A 39 5.78 -42.93 11.66
CA SER A 39 5.73 -42.32 10.34
C SER A 39 4.61 -42.97 9.52
N GLU A 40 3.35 -42.63 9.80
CA GLU A 40 2.23 -42.97 8.91
C GLU A 40 1.10 -41.93 9.03
N LYS A 41 0.95 -41.15 7.95
CA LYS A 41 -0.20 -40.28 7.60
C LYS A 41 -0.44 -39.06 8.49
N ALA A 42 0.28 -37.98 8.18
CA ALA A 42 -0.29 -36.65 8.31
C ALA A 42 -1.49 -36.53 7.34
N GLU A 43 -2.72 -36.60 7.88
CA GLU A 43 -3.92 -36.30 7.09
C GLU A 43 -3.98 -34.81 6.78
N TYR A 44 -3.45 -34.45 5.62
CA TYR A 44 -3.63 -33.14 5.01
C TYR A 44 -5.11 -32.81 4.82
N SER A 45 -5.46 -31.54 5.07
CA SER A 45 -6.79 -31.00 4.81
C SER A 45 -7.32 -31.41 3.43
N PRO A 46 -8.59 -31.83 3.29
CA PRO A 46 -9.16 -32.24 2.01
C PRO A 46 -9.09 -31.16 0.93
N VAL A 47 -8.99 -29.88 1.32
CA VAL A 47 -8.79 -28.73 0.41
C VAL A 47 -7.38 -28.73 -0.21
N ILE A 48 -6.34 -29.04 0.58
CA ILE A 48 -4.95 -29.13 0.13
C ILE A 48 -4.79 -30.32 -0.83
N ARG A 49 -5.43 -31.46 -0.54
CA ARG A 49 -5.47 -32.61 -1.46
C ARG A 49 -6.15 -32.27 -2.79
N GLN A 50 -7.25 -31.50 -2.78
CA GLN A 50 -7.93 -31.08 -4.00
C GLN A 50 -7.10 -30.12 -4.86
N LYS A 51 -6.41 -29.15 -4.27
CA LYS A 51 -5.46 -28.27 -5.01
C LYS A 51 -4.32 -29.07 -5.64
N ARG A 52 -3.73 -30.02 -4.90
CA ARG A 52 -2.67 -30.92 -5.41
C ARG A 52 -3.13 -31.87 -6.51
N GLN A 53 -4.39 -32.29 -6.52
CA GLN A 53 -4.96 -33.20 -7.55
C GLN A 53 -5.42 -32.47 -8.82
N ASN A 54 -5.67 -31.16 -8.74
CA ASN A 54 -6.21 -30.37 -9.85
C ASN A 54 -5.14 -29.69 -10.73
N ARG A 55 -3.85 -29.78 -10.38
CA ARG A 55 -2.77 -29.31 -11.26
C ARG A 55 -2.63 -30.30 -12.43
N PRO A 56 -2.50 -29.83 -13.68
CA PRO A 56 -2.00 -30.65 -14.78
C PRO A 56 -0.67 -31.30 -14.34
N ASN A 57 -0.36 -32.48 -14.87
CA ASN A 57 0.86 -33.19 -14.52
C ASN A 57 2.09 -32.40 -15.07
N ASP A 58 2.55 -31.37 -14.34
CA ASP A 58 3.68 -30.49 -14.71
C ASP A 58 5.05 -31.19 -14.60
N GLN A 59 5.06 -32.49 -14.31
CA GLN A 59 6.25 -33.35 -14.33
C GLN A 59 6.94 -33.45 -15.71
N ASP A 60 6.36 -32.89 -16.77
CA ASP A 60 6.94 -32.88 -18.13
C ASP A 60 7.57 -31.53 -18.55
N ASN A 61 7.53 -30.47 -17.72
CA ASN A 61 8.18 -29.20 -18.06
C ASN A 61 9.60 -29.10 -17.46
N ALA A 62 10.60 -29.56 -18.20
CA ALA A 62 12.01 -29.56 -17.76
C ALA A 62 12.58 -28.16 -17.44
N ASP A 63 11.92 -27.08 -17.90
CA ASP A 63 12.34 -25.70 -17.67
C ASP A 63 11.70 -25.05 -16.41
N LEU A 64 10.85 -25.76 -15.65
CA LEU A 64 10.22 -25.27 -14.41
C LEU A 64 11.06 -25.62 -13.16
N CYS A 65 11.30 -24.64 -12.30
CA CYS A 65 11.83 -24.84 -10.95
C CYS A 65 10.85 -24.28 -9.91
N ASP A 66 10.17 -25.17 -9.19
CA ASP A 66 9.25 -24.88 -8.08
C ASP A 66 9.91 -25.13 -6.70
N PHE A 67 11.24 -25.32 -6.68
CA PHE A 67 12.04 -25.59 -5.49
C PHE A 67 11.64 -26.81 -4.64
N GLY A 68 10.72 -27.65 -5.15
CA GLY A 68 10.28 -28.90 -4.52
C GLY A 68 9.35 -28.70 -3.32
N THR A 69 9.34 -29.69 -2.42
CA THR A 69 8.49 -29.69 -1.21
C THR A 69 9.25 -30.35 -0.06
N LEU A 70 8.95 -29.99 1.19
CA LEU A 70 9.60 -30.63 2.34
C LEU A 70 9.42 -32.17 2.34
N PRO A 71 10.47 -32.95 2.63
CA PRO A 71 11.80 -32.52 3.10
C PRO A 71 12.83 -32.19 2.00
N ASP A 72 12.49 -32.38 0.72
CA ASP A 72 13.41 -32.36 -0.42
C ASP A 72 13.47 -31.00 -1.12
N VAL A 73 13.48 -29.90 -0.36
CA VAL A 73 13.57 -28.54 -0.93
C VAL A 73 14.99 -28.26 -1.42
N ALA A 74 15.14 -27.78 -2.66
CA ALA A 74 16.44 -27.53 -3.29
C ALA A 74 16.37 -26.38 -4.31
N LEU A 75 17.52 -25.81 -4.69
CA LEU A 75 17.62 -24.75 -5.71
C LEU A 75 17.51 -25.27 -7.16
N CYS A 76 16.99 -26.48 -7.38
CA CYS A 76 16.98 -27.14 -8.69
C CYS A 76 18.38 -27.12 -9.34
N GLU A 77 18.50 -26.70 -10.59
CA GLU A 77 19.77 -26.47 -11.30
C GLU A 77 20.34 -25.05 -11.14
N TRP A 78 19.69 -24.18 -10.33
CA TRP A 78 20.18 -22.84 -10.06
C TRP A 78 21.31 -22.86 -9.04
N SER A 79 22.28 -21.95 -9.21
CA SER A 79 23.51 -21.92 -8.41
C SER A 79 23.77 -20.56 -7.79
N ASN A 80 24.19 -20.56 -6.52
CA ASN A 80 24.65 -19.34 -5.87
C ASN A 80 26.06 -18.96 -6.35
N LEU A 81 26.28 -17.70 -6.73
CA LEU A 81 27.60 -17.25 -7.21
C LEU A 81 28.60 -17.03 -6.06
N ASN A 82 29.82 -17.55 -6.15
CA ASN A 82 30.83 -17.41 -5.10
C ASN A 82 31.42 -16.00 -4.92
N VAL A 83 31.17 -15.09 -5.86
CA VAL A 83 31.54 -13.67 -5.77
C VAL A 83 30.71 -12.90 -4.73
N THR A 84 29.56 -13.46 -4.31
CA THR A 84 28.73 -12.89 -3.23
C THR A 84 28.97 -13.63 -1.91
N LEU A 85 29.03 -12.88 -0.80
CA LEU A 85 29.07 -13.46 0.55
C LEU A 85 27.68 -13.89 1.02
N LEU A 86 26.65 -13.19 0.56
CA LEU A 86 25.25 -13.49 0.84
C LEU A 86 24.74 -14.50 -0.19
N LYS A 87 23.82 -15.36 0.24
CA LYS A 87 23.36 -16.53 -0.51
C LYS A 87 21.84 -16.67 -0.41
N TRP A 88 21.25 -17.18 -1.47
CA TRP A 88 19.89 -17.71 -1.49
C TRP A 88 19.85 -19.08 -0.84
N ILE A 89 18.83 -19.32 -0.02
CA ILE A 89 18.65 -20.51 0.79
C ILE A 89 17.34 -21.18 0.35
N PRO A 90 17.34 -22.48 0.03
CA PRO A 90 16.09 -23.21 -0.18
C PRO A 90 15.31 -23.30 1.14
N SER A 91 14.04 -22.93 1.13
CA SER A 91 13.16 -22.86 2.31
C SER A 91 11.72 -23.21 1.97
N ALA A 92 10.86 -23.29 2.98
CA ALA A 92 9.43 -23.55 2.85
C ALA A 92 8.69 -22.83 3.99
N GLY A 93 7.38 -22.62 3.83
CA GLY A 93 6.57 -21.85 4.78
C GLY A 93 6.67 -22.32 6.24
N GLN A 94 6.79 -23.62 6.47
CA GLN A 94 6.94 -24.21 7.81
C GLN A 94 8.26 -23.78 8.50
N SER A 95 9.28 -23.43 7.72
CA SER A 95 10.58 -22.95 8.21
C SER A 95 10.71 -21.43 8.23
N ALA A 96 9.71 -20.71 7.72
CA ALA A 96 9.73 -19.26 7.54
C ALA A 96 9.96 -18.48 8.84
N PHE A 97 9.45 -18.96 9.99
CA PHE A 97 9.69 -18.33 11.29
C PHE A 97 11.18 -18.35 11.72
N TRP A 98 11.93 -19.36 11.27
CA TRP A 98 13.33 -19.58 11.65
C TRP A 98 14.29 -18.91 10.67
N ILE A 99 14.09 -19.18 9.37
CA ILE A 99 14.99 -18.78 8.27
C ILE A 99 14.59 -17.43 7.67
N GLY A 100 13.33 -17.00 7.84
CA GLY A 100 12.72 -15.91 7.08
C GLY A 100 11.98 -16.44 5.85
N GLY A 101 11.10 -15.62 5.27
CA GLY A 101 10.35 -15.93 4.06
C GLY A 101 8.82 -15.89 4.22
N PRO A 102 8.08 -16.09 3.11
CA PRO A 102 6.62 -16.21 3.11
C PRO A 102 6.14 -17.42 3.91
N GLN A 103 4.96 -17.33 4.52
CA GLN A 103 4.39 -18.42 5.33
C GLN A 103 3.74 -19.53 4.49
N GLU A 104 3.41 -19.22 3.24
CA GLU A 104 2.81 -20.11 2.27
C GLU A 104 3.59 -19.99 0.95
N ASP A 105 3.82 -21.11 0.28
CA ASP A 105 4.36 -21.15 -1.08
C ASP A 105 3.29 -20.70 -2.09
N VAL A 106 3.71 -20.22 -3.27
CA VAL A 106 2.77 -19.74 -4.29
C VAL A 106 2.11 -20.89 -5.05
N THR A 107 2.83 -21.99 -5.24
CA THR A 107 2.45 -23.14 -6.06
C THR A 107 1.17 -23.80 -5.55
N TYR A 108 1.11 -24.06 -4.25
CA TYR A 108 -0.01 -24.76 -3.61
C TYR A 108 -0.79 -23.87 -2.63
N GLY A 109 -0.21 -22.74 -2.20
CA GLY A 109 -0.75 -21.95 -1.09
C GLY A 109 -0.71 -22.76 0.21
N ASP A 110 0.40 -23.49 0.43
CA ASP A 110 0.61 -24.30 1.62
C ASP A 110 1.99 -24.05 2.24
N ALA A 111 2.18 -24.46 3.49
CA ALA A 111 3.43 -24.22 4.23
C ALA A 111 4.57 -25.20 3.88
N ILE A 112 4.37 -26.12 2.93
CA ILE A 112 5.30 -27.23 2.65
C ILE A 112 5.96 -27.10 1.28
N GLY A 113 5.31 -26.39 0.36
CA GLY A 113 5.92 -25.97 -0.90
C GLY A 113 7.21 -25.20 -0.65
N GLY A 114 8.21 -25.50 -1.49
CA GLY A 114 9.53 -24.93 -1.44
C GLY A 114 9.61 -23.60 -2.19
N TYR A 115 10.53 -22.74 -1.78
CA TYR A 115 10.92 -21.53 -2.50
C TYR A 115 12.39 -21.19 -2.17
N ALA A 116 13.01 -20.31 -2.95
CA ALA A 116 14.32 -19.76 -2.59
C ALA A 116 14.16 -18.44 -1.83
N VAL A 117 14.86 -18.28 -0.70
CA VAL A 117 14.81 -17.08 0.14
C VAL A 117 16.20 -16.52 0.45
N PHE A 118 16.30 -15.21 0.46
CA PHE A 118 17.46 -14.46 0.92
C PHE A 118 17.06 -13.66 2.18
N GLU A 119 17.53 -14.09 3.35
CA GLU A 119 17.37 -13.33 4.60
C GLU A 119 18.29 -12.12 4.56
N THR A 120 17.67 -10.97 4.32
CA THR A 120 18.38 -9.75 4.05
C THR A 120 19.12 -9.30 5.29
N SER A 121 18.61 -9.38 6.52
CA SER A 121 19.26 -8.78 7.72
C SER A 121 20.68 -9.26 8.06
N ASN A 122 21.16 -10.32 7.42
CA ASN A 122 22.50 -10.87 7.63
C ASN A 122 23.60 -9.89 7.18
N VAL A 123 24.55 -9.61 8.08
CA VAL A 123 25.76 -8.82 7.79
C VAL A 123 26.98 -9.75 7.87
N PRO A 124 27.60 -10.11 6.74
CA PRO A 124 28.74 -11.02 6.74
C PRO A 124 29.93 -10.42 7.51
N SER A 125 30.65 -11.24 8.29
CA SER A 125 31.91 -10.85 8.89
C SER A 125 32.97 -10.67 7.81
N ARG A 126 33.35 -9.42 7.49
CA ARG A 126 34.27 -9.10 6.40
C ARG A 126 35.69 -9.58 6.72
N ALA A 127 36.23 -10.51 5.95
CA ALA A 127 37.68 -10.79 5.95
C ALA A 127 38.41 -9.67 5.15
N PRO A 128 39.58 -9.19 5.59
CA PRO A 128 40.33 -8.18 4.83
C PRO A 128 40.81 -8.74 3.48
N GLY A 129 40.42 -8.13 2.35
CA GLY A 129 41.01 -8.40 1.03
C GLY A 129 40.11 -9.04 -0.03
N THR A 130 38.85 -9.36 0.25
CA THR A 130 37.89 -9.82 -0.77
C THR A 130 36.93 -8.70 -1.16
N PRO A 131 36.89 -8.25 -2.44
CA PRO A 131 35.73 -7.57 -2.98
C PRO A 131 34.62 -8.62 -3.04
N ALA A 132 33.58 -8.44 -2.22
CA ALA A 132 32.36 -9.21 -2.35
C ALA A 132 31.22 -8.23 -2.50
N PHE A 133 30.36 -8.48 -3.47
CA PHE A 133 29.13 -7.72 -3.63
C PHE A 133 28.26 -7.88 -2.38
N GLY A 134 27.64 -6.78 -1.96
CA GLY A 134 26.76 -6.74 -0.78
C GLY A 134 25.37 -7.35 -1.02
N SER A 135 25.15 -7.98 -2.17
CA SER A 135 23.92 -8.63 -2.62
C SER A 135 24.05 -10.15 -2.62
N ALA A 136 22.93 -10.88 -2.80
CA ALA A 136 22.90 -12.32 -3.02
C ALA A 136 22.51 -12.61 -4.48
N MET A 137 23.27 -13.47 -5.17
CA MET A 137 23.04 -13.77 -6.60
C MET A 137 22.77 -15.25 -6.83
N LEU A 138 21.62 -15.56 -7.45
CA LEU A 138 21.19 -16.89 -7.87
C LEU A 138 21.17 -16.96 -9.40
N MET A 139 22.04 -17.78 -9.98
CA MET A 139 22.25 -17.85 -11.43
C MET A 139 21.65 -19.12 -12.04
N SER A 140 21.03 -18.97 -13.20
CA SER A 140 20.50 -20.08 -14.01
C SER A 140 21.62 -20.90 -14.65
N PRO A 141 21.34 -22.14 -15.07
CA PRO A 141 22.16 -22.83 -16.07
C PRO A 141 22.40 -21.96 -17.31
N VAL A 142 23.51 -22.23 -18.02
CA VAL A 142 23.83 -21.53 -19.27
C VAL A 142 22.77 -21.83 -20.32
N ARG A 143 22.26 -20.78 -20.95
CA ARG A 143 21.28 -20.83 -22.02
C ARG A 143 21.95 -20.51 -23.36
N GLU A 144 21.50 -21.19 -24.39
CA GLU A 144 21.90 -20.90 -25.77
C GLU A 144 21.31 -19.56 -26.24
N THR A 145 21.79 -19.05 -27.37
CA THR A 145 21.21 -17.90 -28.06
C THR A 145 19.69 -18.04 -28.22
N THR A 146 18.93 -16.99 -27.90
CA THR A 146 17.46 -17.02 -27.98
C THR A 146 16.95 -16.91 -29.43
N GLY A 147 17.84 -16.62 -30.37
CA GLY A 147 17.48 -16.20 -31.72
C GLY A 147 16.63 -14.92 -31.73
N ALA A 148 16.03 -14.63 -32.88
CA ALA A 148 15.24 -13.42 -33.07
C ALA A 148 13.90 -13.46 -32.30
N ASN A 149 13.33 -14.65 -32.13
CA ASN A 149 12.04 -14.78 -31.47
C ASN A 149 12.10 -14.47 -29.96
N GLY A 150 13.28 -14.55 -29.33
CA GLY A 150 13.45 -14.27 -27.91
C GLY A 150 12.91 -15.37 -27.00
N MET A 151 13.10 -15.18 -25.70
CA MET A 151 12.66 -16.08 -24.64
C MET A 151 11.92 -15.31 -23.55
N CYS A 152 10.95 -15.97 -22.92
CA CYS A 152 10.19 -15.45 -21.79
C CYS A 152 10.68 -16.12 -20.50
N VAL A 153 10.92 -15.33 -19.44
CA VAL A 153 11.11 -15.82 -18.07
C VAL A 153 9.90 -15.40 -17.25
N LYS A 154 9.25 -16.34 -16.56
CA LYS A 154 8.23 -16.04 -15.56
C LYS A 154 8.69 -16.53 -14.20
N PHE A 155 8.31 -15.81 -13.16
CA PHE A 155 8.67 -16.12 -11.78
C PHE A 155 7.70 -15.44 -10.82
N TRP A 156 7.68 -15.92 -9.59
CA TRP A 156 7.05 -15.22 -8.48
C TRP A 156 8.11 -14.69 -7.53
N TYR A 157 7.81 -13.56 -6.89
CA TYR A 157 8.69 -12.96 -5.89
C TYR A 157 7.89 -12.38 -4.72
N SER A 158 8.55 -12.27 -3.57
CA SER A 158 8.01 -11.66 -2.36
C SER A 158 9.09 -10.91 -1.60
N ILE A 159 8.79 -9.70 -1.12
CA ILE A 159 9.71 -8.80 -0.42
C ILE A 159 9.03 -8.30 0.84
N ALA A 160 9.62 -8.53 2.01
CA ALA A 160 9.04 -8.09 3.28
C ALA A 160 10.10 -7.79 4.34
N GLY A 161 9.74 -6.91 5.29
CA GLY A 161 10.59 -6.50 6.40
C GLY A 161 11.32 -5.19 6.16
N LEU A 162 12.28 -4.87 7.03
CA LEU A 162 12.93 -3.54 7.06
C LEU A 162 14.33 -3.52 6.45
N SER A 163 14.95 -4.68 6.23
CA SER A 163 16.30 -4.83 5.69
C SER A 163 16.44 -5.11 4.18
N PRO A 164 15.38 -5.42 3.40
CA PRO A 164 15.47 -5.46 1.93
C PRO A 164 15.50 -4.05 1.32
N ASP A 165 16.20 -3.91 0.18
CA ASP A 165 16.15 -2.70 -0.66
C ASP A 165 15.41 -2.99 -1.97
N ARG A 166 15.85 -4.00 -2.75
CA ARG A 166 15.20 -4.39 -4.01
C ARG A 166 15.66 -5.75 -4.52
N ILE A 167 14.98 -6.27 -5.54
CA ILE A 167 15.40 -7.43 -6.35
C ILE A 167 15.59 -7.00 -7.81
N ARG A 168 16.64 -7.53 -8.46
CA ARG A 168 16.90 -7.35 -9.90
C ARG A 168 16.99 -8.69 -10.61
N VAL A 169 16.60 -8.70 -11.87
CA VAL A 169 16.90 -9.80 -12.81
C VAL A 169 17.88 -9.29 -13.85
N LEU A 170 19.04 -9.93 -13.91
CA LEU A 170 20.14 -9.56 -14.77
C LEU A 170 20.35 -10.62 -15.85
N LEU A 171 20.78 -10.19 -17.03
CA LEU A 171 21.35 -11.04 -18.07
C LEU A 171 22.87 -10.90 -18.05
N HIS A 172 23.56 -12.02 -17.90
CA HIS A 172 25.01 -12.09 -17.96
C HIS A 172 25.47 -12.83 -19.23
N PRO A 173 26.26 -12.19 -20.12
CA PRO A 173 26.83 -12.84 -21.30
C PRO A 173 27.84 -13.92 -20.89
N MET A 174 27.82 -15.09 -21.55
CA MET A 174 28.83 -16.13 -21.35
C MET A 174 29.96 -16.02 -22.40
N PRO A 175 31.20 -16.37 -22.03
CA PRO A 175 32.32 -16.41 -22.98
C PRO A 175 32.09 -17.38 -24.15
N ASP A 176 32.52 -16.98 -25.34
CA ASP A 176 32.35 -17.77 -26.58
C ASP A 176 33.18 -19.08 -26.60
N ASP A 177 34.20 -19.21 -25.74
CA ASP A 177 35.16 -20.32 -25.70
C ASP A 177 34.92 -21.34 -24.57
N MET A 178 33.70 -21.39 -24.04
CA MET A 178 33.28 -22.30 -22.97
C MET A 178 33.61 -23.76 -23.31
N LYS A 179 34.42 -24.43 -22.48
CA LYS A 179 34.76 -25.84 -22.65
C LYS A 179 33.78 -26.71 -21.87
N ASN A 180 33.49 -27.91 -22.37
CA ASN A 180 32.69 -28.90 -21.64
C ASN A 180 33.36 -29.19 -20.27
N GLY A 181 32.71 -28.76 -19.19
CA GLY A 181 33.14 -28.97 -17.81
C GLY A 181 33.73 -27.75 -17.09
N ASP A 182 33.76 -26.55 -17.72
CA ASP A 182 34.10 -25.31 -17.01
C ASP A 182 33.08 -25.05 -15.89
N SER A 183 33.56 -24.75 -14.68
CA SER A 183 32.69 -24.44 -13.55
C SER A 183 32.18 -23.00 -13.67
N VAL A 184 30.91 -22.77 -13.30
CA VAL A 184 30.31 -21.42 -13.25
C VAL A 184 31.18 -20.46 -12.43
N ASP A 185 31.78 -20.95 -11.35
CA ASP A 185 32.65 -20.17 -10.49
C ASP A 185 33.96 -19.74 -11.18
N ASP A 186 34.52 -20.58 -12.05
CA ASP A 186 35.71 -20.24 -12.84
C ASP A 186 35.38 -19.21 -13.93
N LEU A 187 34.20 -19.29 -14.53
CA LEU A 187 33.72 -18.33 -15.53
C LEU A 187 33.41 -16.96 -14.92
N MET A 188 33.04 -16.93 -13.64
CA MET A 188 32.74 -15.72 -12.88
C MET A 188 33.98 -15.13 -12.16
N LEU A 189 35.19 -15.64 -12.44
CA LEU A 189 36.42 -15.10 -11.89
C LEU A 189 36.68 -13.67 -12.38
N GLY A 190 36.63 -12.71 -11.45
CA GLY A 190 36.80 -11.29 -11.77
C GLY A 190 35.52 -10.59 -12.23
N TYR A 191 34.37 -11.24 -12.07
CA TYR A 191 33.06 -10.61 -12.26
C TYR A 191 32.97 -9.28 -11.50
N ASP A 192 32.73 -8.20 -12.23
CA ASP A 192 32.54 -6.85 -11.71
C ASP A 192 31.14 -6.28 -12.01
N GLY A 193 30.28 -7.09 -12.67
CA GLY A 193 28.93 -6.74 -13.09
C GLY A 193 28.85 -5.72 -14.23
N SER A 194 29.97 -5.33 -14.86
CA SER A 194 29.99 -4.30 -15.90
C SER A 194 29.38 -4.73 -17.23
N GLU A 195 29.33 -6.04 -17.49
CA GLU A 195 28.74 -6.62 -18.70
C GLU A 195 27.25 -7.00 -18.52
N ASP A 196 26.72 -6.84 -17.31
CA ASP A 196 25.36 -7.27 -17.00
C ASP A 196 24.32 -6.28 -17.56
N VAL A 197 23.25 -6.84 -18.11
CA VAL A 197 22.09 -6.08 -18.55
C VAL A 197 20.97 -6.27 -17.53
N VAL A 198 20.49 -5.17 -16.94
CA VAL A 198 19.31 -5.21 -16.06
C VAL A 198 18.07 -5.41 -16.92
N LEU A 199 17.46 -6.59 -16.85
CA LEU A 199 16.22 -6.90 -17.57
C LEU A 199 14.98 -6.42 -16.81
N TRP A 200 15.02 -6.48 -15.48
CA TRP A 200 13.88 -6.18 -14.62
C TRP A 200 14.30 -5.84 -13.18
N GLU A 201 13.48 -5.07 -12.48
CA GLU A 201 13.70 -4.67 -11.09
C GLU A 201 12.37 -4.44 -10.36
N ALA A 202 12.30 -4.84 -9.09
CA ALA A 202 11.24 -4.46 -8.15
C ALA A 202 11.83 -3.94 -6.83
N ARG A 203 11.33 -2.78 -6.39
CA ARG A 203 11.72 -2.10 -5.14
C ARG A 203 10.62 -2.13 -4.08
N ASP A 204 9.37 -2.08 -4.54
CA ASP A 204 8.20 -1.96 -3.69
C ASP A 204 8.05 -3.21 -2.82
N MET A 205 7.83 -2.98 -1.53
CA MET A 205 7.61 -4.06 -0.58
C MET A 205 6.30 -4.76 -0.92
N THR A 206 6.34 -6.08 -1.10
CA THR A 206 5.12 -6.87 -1.33
C THR A 206 4.40 -7.22 -0.03
N MET A 207 4.96 -6.80 1.12
CA MET A 207 4.43 -7.09 2.46
C MET A 207 4.28 -8.59 2.76
N GLY A 208 5.05 -9.41 2.04
CA GLY A 208 5.03 -10.87 2.17
C GLY A 208 4.14 -11.56 1.14
N ASP A 209 3.29 -10.82 0.43
CA ASP A 209 2.46 -11.37 -0.64
C ASP A 209 3.30 -11.74 -1.86
N TRP A 210 2.90 -12.81 -2.55
CA TRP A 210 3.51 -13.22 -3.81
C TRP A 210 3.04 -12.34 -4.96
N LYS A 211 3.99 -11.85 -5.77
CA LYS A 211 3.77 -11.09 -6.99
C LYS A 211 4.41 -11.79 -8.17
N GLU A 212 3.77 -11.73 -9.33
CA GLU A 212 4.29 -12.35 -10.55
C GLU A 212 5.19 -11.35 -11.30
N GLY A 213 6.35 -11.82 -11.75
CA GLY A 213 7.25 -11.15 -12.68
C GLY A 213 7.34 -11.91 -13.99
N GLN A 214 7.36 -11.19 -15.11
CA GLN A 214 7.57 -11.75 -16.44
C GLN A 214 8.57 -10.88 -17.21
N ILE A 215 9.42 -11.50 -18.03
CA ILE A 215 10.48 -10.80 -18.76
C ILE A 215 10.61 -11.44 -20.14
N VAL A 216 10.46 -10.65 -21.20
CA VAL A 216 10.85 -11.06 -22.55
C VAL A 216 12.19 -10.44 -22.86
N TYR A 217 13.13 -11.26 -23.32
CA TYR A 217 14.43 -10.77 -23.76
C TYR A 217 14.90 -11.56 -24.99
N THR A 218 15.82 -10.95 -25.72
CA THR A 218 16.54 -11.59 -26.81
C THR A 218 18.02 -11.40 -26.58
N PHE A 219 18.81 -12.44 -26.83
CA PHE A 219 20.24 -12.34 -26.73
C PHE A 219 20.91 -13.26 -27.73
N ASN A 220 21.90 -12.72 -28.45
CA ASN A 220 22.53 -13.39 -29.58
C ASN A 220 23.74 -14.26 -29.20
N LYS A 221 24.13 -14.28 -27.91
CA LYS A 221 25.19 -15.12 -27.36
C LYS A 221 24.64 -16.09 -26.32
N ASN A 222 25.45 -17.05 -25.92
CA ASN A 222 25.17 -17.83 -24.72
C ASN A 222 25.17 -16.89 -23.50
N HIS A 223 24.31 -17.16 -22.53
CA HIS A 223 24.10 -16.27 -21.39
C HIS A 223 23.48 -17.03 -20.21
N SER A 224 23.44 -16.39 -19.05
CA SER A 224 22.64 -16.84 -17.90
C SER A 224 21.80 -15.70 -17.35
N ILE A 225 20.73 -16.07 -16.66
CA ILE A 225 19.87 -15.15 -15.90
C ILE A 225 20.26 -15.19 -14.43
N ILE A 226 20.37 -14.02 -13.80
CA ILE A 226 20.74 -13.88 -12.40
C ILE A 226 19.61 -13.16 -11.65
N PHE A 227 19.09 -13.79 -10.60
CA PHE A 227 18.28 -13.11 -9.59
C PHE A 227 19.19 -12.53 -8.51
N GLU A 228 19.24 -11.20 -8.44
CA GLU A 228 20.04 -10.48 -7.47
C GLU A 228 19.14 -9.85 -6.39
N GLY A 229 19.24 -10.36 -5.17
CA GLY A 229 18.62 -9.76 -3.99
C GLY A 229 19.55 -8.73 -3.33
N ILE A 230 19.08 -7.49 -3.21
CA ILE A 230 19.86 -6.37 -2.68
C ILE A 230 19.28 -5.94 -1.33
N PRO A 231 20.07 -5.97 -0.25
CA PRO A 231 19.66 -5.39 1.01
C PRO A 231 19.91 -3.87 1.09
N VAL A 232 19.29 -3.20 2.08
CA VAL A 232 19.69 -1.84 2.46
C VAL A 232 21.16 -1.80 2.88
N ASP A 233 21.77 -0.60 2.83
CA ASP A 233 23.17 -0.39 3.18
C ASP A 233 23.51 -0.94 4.58
N SER A 234 24.71 -1.50 4.73
CA SER A 234 25.14 -2.08 6.01
C SER A 234 25.23 -1.08 7.18
N ASN A 235 25.28 0.21 6.88
CA ASN A 235 25.26 1.30 7.85
C ASN A 235 23.83 1.76 8.22
N ASP A 236 22.81 1.35 7.46
CA ASP A 236 21.42 1.66 7.75
C ASP A 236 20.98 0.93 9.03
N LEU A 237 20.26 1.62 9.92
CA LEU A 237 19.76 1.00 11.15
C LEU A 237 18.71 -0.08 10.88
N SER A 238 17.96 0.05 9.78
CA SER A 238 16.93 -0.88 9.32
C SER A 238 17.52 -2.26 9.00
N ARG A 239 18.81 -2.31 8.65
CA ARG A 239 19.61 -3.53 8.46
C ARG A 239 19.56 -4.48 9.66
N ARG A 240 19.38 -3.95 10.88
CA ARG A 240 19.36 -4.75 12.13
C ARG A 240 18.06 -5.51 12.35
N PHE A 241 17.01 -5.17 11.60
CA PHE A 241 15.70 -5.78 11.70
C PHE A 241 15.52 -6.80 10.59
N ARG A 242 14.73 -7.84 10.85
CA ARG A 242 14.49 -8.93 9.90
C ARG A 242 13.83 -8.44 8.62
N GLY A 243 14.10 -9.18 7.55
CA GLY A 243 13.43 -9.03 6.28
C GLY A 243 14.01 -9.95 5.23
N PHE A 244 13.24 -10.25 4.20
CA PHE A 244 13.59 -11.24 3.19
C PHE A 244 13.23 -10.79 1.78
N ILE A 245 13.88 -11.42 0.82
CA ILE A 245 13.48 -11.50 -0.58
C ILE A 245 13.32 -12.98 -0.91
N ALA A 246 12.20 -13.38 -1.48
CA ALA A 246 11.94 -14.75 -1.91
C ALA A 246 11.57 -14.82 -3.39
N VAL A 247 11.89 -15.92 -4.05
CA VAL A 247 11.50 -16.24 -5.43
C VAL A 247 10.99 -17.68 -5.54
N ASP A 248 10.04 -17.88 -6.44
CA ASP A 248 9.36 -19.17 -6.65
C ASP A 248 8.89 -19.35 -8.11
N GLU A 249 8.55 -20.58 -8.49
CA GLU A 249 8.11 -21.02 -9.83
C GLU A 249 8.86 -20.35 -10.99
N LEU A 250 10.17 -20.56 -11.07
CA LEU A 250 11.00 -20.03 -12.15
C LEU A 250 10.78 -20.87 -13.42
N VAL A 251 10.30 -20.25 -14.50
CA VAL A 251 10.03 -20.96 -15.75
C VAL A 251 10.48 -20.16 -16.97
N PHE A 252 11.12 -20.86 -17.91
CA PHE A 252 11.42 -20.34 -19.23
C PHE A 252 10.40 -20.85 -20.25
N THR A 253 9.89 -19.94 -21.10
CA THR A 253 8.90 -20.25 -22.13
C THR A 253 9.19 -19.48 -23.42
N GLU A 254 8.44 -19.75 -24.48
CA GLU A 254 8.48 -18.94 -25.71
C GLU A 254 8.05 -17.50 -25.44
N SER A 255 8.63 -16.53 -26.16
CA SER A 255 8.32 -15.10 -25.98
C SER A 255 6.83 -14.76 -26.11
N SER A 256 6.09 -15.51 -26.94
CA SER A 256 4.65 -15.39 -27.13
C SER A 256 3.82 -15.70 -25.89
N GLN A 257 4.39 -16.39 -24.90
CA GLN A 257 3.71 -16.77 -23.67
C GLN A 257 3.89 -15.77 -22.54
N CYS A 258 4.89 -14.88 -22.63
CA CYS A 258 4.91 -13.69 -21.80
C CYS A 258 3.76 -12.79 -22.23
N GLY A 259 3.27 -11.94 -21.31
CA GLY A 259 2.30 -10.90 -21.62
C GLY A 259 2.81 -9.93 -22.71
N ALA A 260 2.31 -8.69 -22.74
CA ALA A 260 2.69 -7.73 -23.78
C ALA A 260 4.11 -7.11 -23.62
N PHE A 261 5.07 -7.85 -23.07
CA PHE A 261 6.47 -7.46 -22.96
C PHE A 261 7.17 -7.55 -24.32
N CYS A 262 7.96 -6.54 -24.68
CA CYS A 262 8.70 -6.58 -25.94
C CYS A 262 9.87 -5.61 -26.00
N THR A 263 11.04 -6.12 -26.38
CA THR A 263 12.27 -5.34 -26.67
C THR A 263 12.49 -5.09 -28.16
N PHE A 264 11.58 -5.57 -29.03
CA PHE A 264 11.66 -5.42 -30.50
C PHE A 264 12.98 -5.83 -31.17
N GLU A 265 13.77 -6.67 -30.54
CA GLU A 265 15.11 -7.04 -31.04
C GLU A 265 15.08 -8.01 -32.23
N GLY A 266 14.12 -8.95 -32.22
CA GLY A 266 13.98 -9.95 -33.27
C GLY A 266 12.55 -10.30 -33.66
N GLY A 267 11.60 -9.44 -33.29
CA GLY A 267 10.22 -9.51 -33.75
C GLY A 267 9.32 -8.54 -32.99
N THR A 268 8.01 -8.69 -33.13
CA THR A 268 7.02 -7.84 -32.45
C THR A 268 6.49 -8.45 -31.16
N CYS A 269 7.02 -9.59 -30.69
CA CYS A 269 6.62 -10.24 -29.43
C CYS A 269 5.10 -10.45 -29.28
N GLY A 270 4.40 -10.78 -30.37
CA GLY A 270 2.94 -10.93 -30.38
C GLY A 270 2.14 -9.64 -30.56
N TRP A 271 2.79 -8.47 -30.54
CA TRP A 271 2.18 -7.22 -30.97
C TRP A 271 1.87 -7.27 -32.46
N ALA A 272 0.65 -6.85 -32.83
CA ALA A 272 0.13 -6.91 -34.18
C ALA A 272 -0.29 -5.52 -34.66
N GLN A 273 0.02 -5.22 -35.93
CA GLN A 273 -0.54 -4.03 -36.58
C GLN A 273 -2.05 -4.13 -36.69
N ASP A 274 -2.75 -3.03 -36.40
CA ASP A 274 -4.13 -2.88 -36.84
C ASP A 274 -4.17 -2.85 -38.37
N THR A 275 -5.29 -3.29 -38.93
CA THR A 275 -5.54 -3.26 -40.37
C THR A 275 -6.55 -2.18 -40.75
N ASN A 276 -7.14 -1.51 -39.76
CA ASN A 276 -8.16 -0.48 -39.92
C ASN A 276 -7.62 0.94 -39.65
N ASP A 277 -6.31 1.10 -39.55
CA ASP A 277 -5.61 2.38 -39.42
C ASP A 277 -5.13 2.89 -40.80
N ASP A 278 -4.44 4.04 -40.82
CA ASP A 278 -4.01 4.69 -42.06
C ASP A 278 -2.66 4.15 -42.57
N PHE A 279 -1.83 3.63 -41.65
CA PHE A 279 -0.53 3.03 -41.93
C PHE A 279 0.02 2.22 -40.75
N ASN A 280 1.15 1.57 -40.97
CA ASN A 280 1.67 0.58 -40.02
C ASN A 280 2.91 1.08 -39.28
N TRP A 281 3.08 0.66 -38.03
CA TRP A 281 4.41 0.64 -37.41
C TRP A 281 5.30 -0.38 -38.09
N VAL A 282 6.59 -0.05 -38.15
CA VAL A 282 7.63 -0.88 -38.75
C VAL A 282 8.75 -1.08 -37.73
N GLN A 283 9.40 -2.24 -37.76
CA GLN A 283 10.60 -2.46 -36.95
C GLN A 283 11.82 -1.85 -37.66
N SER A 284 12.63 -1.08 -36.92
CA SER A 284 13.91 -0.54 -37.40
C SER A 284 15.06 -0.97 -36.51
N ARG A 285 16.28 -0.87 -37.05
CA ARG A 285 17.55 -1.09 -36.34
C ARG A 285 18.39 0.19 -36.22
N GLY A 286 17.80 1.34 -36.55
CA GLY A 286 18.44 2.65 -36.52
C GLY A 286 18.01 3.53 -37.68
N SER A 287 17.74 4.80 -37.39
CA SER A 287 17.44 5.82 -38.39
C SER A 287 18.71 6.28 -39.09
N LEU A 288 18.64 6.43 -40.42
CA LEU A 288 19.68 7.08 -41.22
C LEU A 288 19.53 8.60 -41.25
N ASN A 289 18.42 9.15 -40.73
CA ASN A 289 18.14 10.58 -40.71
C ASN A 289 18.47 11.17 -39.33
N PRO A 290 19.57 11.94 -39.19
CA PRO A 290 19.97 12.52 -37.91
C PRO A 290 19.04 13.63 -37.43
N SER A 291 18.08 14.07 -38.26
CA SER A 291 17.09 15.09 -37.91
C SER A 291 15.75 14.51 -37.45
N THR A 292 15.61 13.17 -37.43
CA THR A 292 14.40 12.47 -36.96
C THR A 292 14.79 11.28 -36.07
N GLY A 293 14.23 10.09 -36.28
CA GLY A 293 14.26 8.97 -35.36
C GLY A 293 15.62 8.54 -34.84
N PRO A 294 15.63 7.64 -33.86
CA PRO A 294 16.83 7.36 -33.09
C PRO A 294 17.86 6.62 -33.96
N PRO A 295 19.16 6.94 -33.86
CA PRO A 295 20.19 6.25 -34.62
C PRO A 295 20.40 4.80 -34.16
N ARG A 296 19.91 4.45 -32.96
CA ARG A 296 20.08 3.18 -32.26
C ARG A 296 18.87 2.94 -31.34
N ASP A 297 18.52 1.68 -31.10
CA ASP A 297 17.56 1.28 -30.06
C ASP A 297 18.01 1.74 -28.66
N ARG A 298 17.10 1.65 -27.68
CA ARG A 298 17.38 2.18 -26.34
C ARG A 298 18.49 1.39 -25.64
N SER A 299 18.46 0.07 -25.73
CA SER A 299 19.41 -0.82 -25.05
C SER A 299 20.83 -0.64 -25.59
N SER A 300 21.00 -0.57 -26.91
CA SER A 300 22.31 -0.31 -27.52
C SER A 300 22.77 1.14 -27.39
N PHE A 301 21.86 2.12 -27.28
CA PHE A 301 22.23 3.50 -26.95
C PHE A 301 22.87 3.59 -25.56
N ALA A 302 22.29 2.93 -24.56
CA ALA A 302 22.81 2.93 -23.19
C ALA A 302 24.20 2.26 -23.08
N ASN A 303 24.42 1.16 -23.82
CA ASN A 303 25.64 0.36 -23.74
C ASN A 303 26.65 0.65 -24.87
N ASN A 304 26.41 1.71 -25.65
CA ASN A 304 27.19 2.06 -26.84
C ASN A 304 27.33 0.91 -27.87
N GLY A 305 26.35 0.02 -27.92
CA GLY A 305 26.21 -1.05 -28.91
C GLY A 305 25.83 -0.53 -30.29
N MET A 306 25.81 -1.41 -31.30
CA MET A 306 25.45 -1.07 -32.69
C MET A 306 24.36 -1.97 -33.28
N MET A 307 23.81 -2.88 -32.48
CA MET A 307 22.79 -3.83 -32.91
C MET A 307 21.65 -3.78 -31.89
N GLY A 308 20.45 -3.58 -32.42
CA GLY A 308 19.22 -3.74 -31.68
C GLY A 308 18.00 -3.56 -32.57
N GLY A 309 16.80 -3.44 -31.99
CA GLY A 309 15.58 -3.16 -32.73
C GLY A 309 14.54 -2.40 -31.91
N TYR A 310 13.74 -1.58 -32.60
CA TYR A 310 12.63 -0.83 -32.00
C TYR A 310 11.48 -0.73 -33.00
N ALA A 311 10.25 -0.51 -32.53
CA ALA A 311 9.13 -0.20 -33.40
C ALA A 311 9.06 1.31 -33.63
N TYR A 312 8.80 1.75 -34.86
CA TYR A 312 8.63 3.17 -35.16
C TYR A 312 7.61 3.44 -36.26
N ILE A 313 7.17 4.69 -36.31
CA ILE A 313 6.43 5.28 -37.42
C ILE A 313 7.25 6.40 -38.06
N ASP A 314 7.16 6.50 -39.39
CA ASP A 314 7.74 7.56 -40.21
C ASP A 314 6.63 8.47 -40.73
N THR A 315 6.74 9.77 -40.47
CA THR A 315 5.80 10.80 -40.96
C THR A 315 6.06 11.21 -42.42
N GLY A 316 7.07 10.62 -43.04
CA GLY A 316 7.45 10.79 -44.44
C GLY A 316 6.33 10.50 -45.44
N TYR A 317 6.48 11.00 -46.66
CA TYR A 317 5.53 10.74 -47.75
C TYR A 317 5.34 9.21 -47.94
N PRO A 318 4.10 8.69 -48.09
CA PRO A 318 2.86 9.40 -48.44
C PRO A 318 1.97 9.84 -47.27
N ARG A 319 2.48 9.88 -46.04
CA ARG A 319 1.66 10.24 -44.87
C ARG A 319 1.14 11.68 -44.92
N THR A 320 -0.06 11.88 -44.38
CA THR A 320 -0.69 13.21 -44.22
C THR A 320 -0.97 13.56 -42.75
N PRO A 321 -1.08 14.85 -42.40
CA PRO A 321 -1.39 15.26 -41.03
C PRO A 321 -2.68 14.62 -40.51
N GLY A 322 -2.60 14.00 -39.34
CA GLY A 322 -3.71 13.26 -38.72
C GLY A 322 -3.77 11.77 -39.06
N ASP A 323 -2.95 11.27 -40.01
CA ASP A 323 -2.83 9.84 -40.26
C ASP A 323 -2.37 9.11 -38.99
N ARG A 324 -2.92 7.93 -38.75
CA ARG A 324 -2.64 7.13 -37.55
C ARG A 324 -2.15 5.73 -37.87
N ALA A 325 -1.29 5.21 -36.98
CA ALA A 325 -0.83 3.84 -36.97
C ALA A 325 -1.02 3.22 -35.59
N ARG A 326 -1.54 2.00 -35.53
CA ARG A 326 -1.90 1.30 -34.29
C ARG A 326 -1.18 -0.03 -34.18
N LEU A 327 -0.39 -0.19 -33.12
CA LEU A 327 0.22 -1.45 -32.73
C LEU A 327 -0.51 -2.00 -31.50
N MET A 328 -1.13 -3.17 -31.64
CA MET A 328 -2.03 -3.76 -30.63
C MET A 328 -1.40 -4.98 -29.97
N SER A 329 -1.59 -5.11 -28.66
CA SER A 329 -1.20 -6.30 -27.92
C SER A 329 -2.11 -7.49 -28.21
N GLN A 330 -1.75 -8.66 -27.66
CA GLN A 330 -2.71 -9.73 -27.42
C GLN A 330 -3.83 -9.27 -26.47
N GLU A 331 -4.92 -10.03 -26.44
CA GLU A 331 -6.05 -9.75 -25.55
C GLU A 331 -5.70 -10.11 -24.10
N PHE A 332 -5.94 -9.16 -23.20
CA PHE A 332 -5.90 -9.33 -21.76
C PHE A 332 -7.32 -9.56 -21.23
N GLN A 333 -7.44 -10.40 -20.22
CA GLN A 333 -8.66 -10.47 -19.42
C GLN A 333 -8.76 -9.23 -18.51
N GLY A 334 -9.94 -9.00 -17.95
CA GLY A 334 -10.11 -7.93 -16.96
C GLY A 334 -9.13 -8.08 -15.79
N THR A 335 -8.52 -6.97 -15.39
CA THR A 335 -7.57 -6.92 -14.28
C THR A 335 -8.30 -7.10 -12.94
N ASN A 336 -7.63 -7.72 -11.97
CA ASN A 336 -8.08 -7.64 -10.59
C ASN A 336 -7.95 -6.17 -10.11
N PRO A 337 -9.01 -5.52 -9.61
CA PRO A 337 -8.94 -4.15 -9.13
C PRO A 337 -7.92 -3.91 -8.01
N ASP A 338 -7.61 -4.92 -7.20
CA ASP A 338 -6.59 -4.84 -6.13
C ASP A 338 -5.17 -5.14 -6.60
N SER A 339 -5.01 -5.50 -7.86
CA SER A 339 -3.72 -5.77 -8.47
C SER A 339 -3.74 -5.24 -9.92
N PRO A 340 -3.84 -3.91 -10.10
CA PRO A 340 -3.65 -3.30 -11.41
C PRO A 340 -2.25 -3.61 -11.94
N LEU A 341 -2.02 -3.33 -13.22
CA LEU A 341 -0.70 -3.50 -13.82
C LEU A 341 -0.07 -2.12 -14.06
N CYS A 342 1.25 -2.06 -14.04
CA CYS A 342 2.02 -0.89 -14.40
C CYS A 342 2.79 -1.18 -15.68
N MET A 343 2.47 -0.49 -16.76
CA MET A 343 3.23 -0.60 -18.01
C MET A 343 4.32 0.47 -18.05
N ARG A 344 5.54 0.06 -18.37
CA ARG A 344 6.68 0.93 -18.68
C ARG A 344 7.16 0.64 -20.09
N PHE A 345 7.54 1.67 -20.81
CA PHE A 345 8.10 1.57 -22.15
C PHE A 345 9.04 2.74 -22.40
N TRP A 346 9.93 2.60 -23.38
CA TRP A 346 10.78 3.70 -23.83
C TRP A 346 10.22 4.27 -25.11
N THR A 347 10.36 5.58 -25.30
CA THR A 347 9.95 6.25 -26.52
C THR A 347 10.95 7.34 -26.93
N HIS A 348 11.04 7.57 -28.23
CA HIS A 348 11.81 8.65 -28.84
C HIS A 348 10.90 9.38 -29.81
N MET A 349 10.76 10.69 -29.59
CA MET A 349 9.87 11.58 -30.35
C MET A 349 10.68 12.81 -30.78
N TYR A 350 11.40 12.71 -31.90
CA TYR A 350 12.18 13.82 -32.46
C TYR A 350 11.77 14.25 -33.87
N GLY A 351 11.57 15.57 -34.04
CA GLY A 351 11.28 16.22 -35.31
C GLY A 351 9.99 17.05 -35.30
N SER A 352 9.95 18.08 -36.14
CA SER A 352 8.82 19.03 -36.20
C SER A 352 7.52 18.46 -36.78
N GLY A 353 7.58 17.26 -37.37
CA GLY A 353 6.45 16.55 -37.98
C GLY A 353 5.69 15.64 -37.03
N ILE A 354 6.06 15.63 -35.74
CA ILE A 354 5.45 14.75 -34.75
C ILE A 354 4.06 15.24 -34.36
N GLY A 355 3.08 14.34 -34.41
CA GLY A 355 1.75 14.56 -33.88
C GLY A 355 1.72 14.11 -32.42
N SER A 356 1.14 12.95 -32.16
CA SER A 356 0.96 12.42 -30.80
C SER A 356 1.34 10.95 -30.71
N LEU A 357 1.78 10.53 -29.53
CA LEU A 357 1.83 9.12 -29.13
C LEU A 357 0.83 8.90 -28.02
N ARG A 358 -0.04 7.88 -28.16
CA ARG A 358 -1.06 7.53 -27.17
C ARG A 358 -0.96 6.07 -26.78
N VAL A 359 -1.24 5.79 -25.51
CA VAL A 359 -1.58 4.44 -25.03
C VAL A 359 -3.08 4.39 -24.79
N ILE A 360 -3.72 3.40 -25.39
CA ILE A 360 -5.17 3.22 -25.37
C ILE A 360 -5.50 1.82 -24.83
N LEU A 361 -6.48 1.75 -23.94
CA LEU A 361 -7.16 0.50 -23.60
C LEU A 361 -8.36 0.34 -24.52
N TYR A 362 -8.29 -0.63 -25.42
CA TYR A 362 -9.37 -0.97 -26.33
C TYR A 362 -10.26 -2.05 -25.71
N ASP A 363 -11.52 -1.74 -25.43
CA ASP A 363 -12.53 -2.70 -24.95
C ASP A 363 -12.89 -3.65 -26.09
N VAL A 364 -12.54 -4.93 -25.95
CA VAL A 364 -12.74 -5.94 -27.00
C VAL A 364 -14.23 -6.17 -27.29
N ASN A 365 -15.08 -6.02 -26.28
CA ASN A 365 -16.51 -6.29 -26.39
C ASN A 365 -17.26 -5.07 -26.93
N ALA A 366 -17.02 -3.89 -26.35
CA ALA A 366 -17.69 -2.65 -26.75
C ALA A 366 -17.11 -2.03 -28.02
N LYS A 367 -15.85 -2.37 -28.36
CA LYS A 367 -15.07 -1.75 -29.44
C LYS A 367 -14.87 -0.24 -29.22
N GLU A 368 -14.57 0.12 -27.98
CA GLU A 368 -14.38 1.51 -27.55
C GLU A 368 -12.93 1.73 -27.12
N ASP A 369 -12.40 2.91 -27.44
CA ASP A 369 -11.05 3.34 -27.08
C ASP A 369 -11.10 4.19 -25.80
N ASN A 370 -10.27 3.85 -24.82
CA ASN A 370 -10.01 4.68 -23.64
C ASN A 370 -8.54 5.11 -23.61
N VAL A 371 -8.27 6.38 -23.87
CA VAL A 371 -6.91 6.94 -23.83
C VAL A 371 -6.48 7.11 -22.36
N ILE A 372 -5.38 6.46 -21.98
CA ILE A 372 -4.87 6.46 -20.60
C ILE A 372 -3.51 7.17 -20.46
N TRP A 373 -2.83 7.42 -21.57
CA TRP A 373 -1.56 8.14 -21.61
C TRP A 373 -1.42 8.81 -22.98
N SER A 374 -0.95 10.06 -23.01
CA SER A 374 -0.74 10.76 -24.28
C SER A 374 0.31 11.86 -24.18
N ILE A 375 1.23 11.90 -25.13
CA ILE A 375 2.15 13.02 -25.34
C ILE A 375 1.99 13.54 -26.77
N THR A 376 2.08 14.86 -26.94
CA THR A 376 1.95 15.53 -28.24
C THR A 376 3.14 16.45 -28.49
N GLY A 377 3.64 16.44 -29.72
CA GLY A 377 4.77 17.23 -30.17
C GLY A 377 6.13 16.58 -29.96
N GLU A 378 7.18 17.32 -30.31
CA GLU A 378 8.57 16.89 -30.16
C GLU A 378 8.99 16.86 -28.68
N ALA A 379 9.69 15.80 -28.27
CA ALA A 379 10.23 15.60 -26.93
C ALA A 379 11.77 15.54 -26.90
N GLY A 380 12.42 16.03 -27.96
CA GLY A 380 13.87 16.10 -28.10
C GLY A 380 14.51 14.80 -28.64
N ASN A 381 15.80 14.88 -28.97
CA ASN A 381 16.55 13.76 -29.55
C ASN A 381 17.16 12.86 -28.45
N ALA A 382 16.31 12.26 -27.63
CA ALA A 382 16.70 11.30 -26.60
C ALA A 382 15.59 10.28 -26.37
N TRP A 383 15.98 9.07 -25.94
CA TRP A 383 15.04 8.09 -25.42
C TRP A 383 14.61 8.53 -24.01
N TYR A 384 13.31 8.52 -23.75
CA TYR A 384 12.74 8.76 -22.42
C TYR A 384 11.70 7.68 -22.11
N GLN A 385 11.46 7.46 -20.81
CA GLN A 385 10.57 6.42 -20.35
C GLN A 385 9.14 6.95 -20.20
N GLY A 386 8.18 6.24 -20.79
CA GLY A 386 6.77 6.33 -20.50
C GLY A 386 6.36 5.30 -19.45
N GLN A 387 5.45 5.69 -18.56
CA GLN A 387 4.85 4.81 -17.56
C GLN A 387 3.35 5.11 -17.46
N VAL A 388 2.51 4.08 -17.30
CA VAL A 388 1.06 4.25 -17.16
C VAL A 388 0.43 3.08 -16.38
N PRO A 389 -0.54 3.34 -15.49
CA PRO A 389 -1.34 2.28 -14.88
C PRO A 389 -2.31 1.66 -15.89
N ILE A 390 -2.40 0.34 -15.88
CA ILE A 390 -3.30 -0.46 -16.70
C ILE A 390 -4.29 -1.16 -15.76
N ALA A 391 -5.54 -0.72 -15.82
CA ALA A 391 -6.65 -1.36 -15.12
C ALA A 391 -7.90 -1.33 -15.97
N SER A 392 -8.58 -2.48 -16.08
CA SER A 392 -9.83 -2.61 -16.79
C SER A 392 -10.66 -3.73 -16.18
N PRO A 393 -11.93 -3.51 -15.82
CA PRO A 393 -12.82 -4.59 -15.36
C PRO A 393 -13.26 -5.54 -16.49
N LYS A 394 -12.91 -5.23 -17.75
CA LYS A 394 -13.34 -5.96 -18.95
C LYS A 394 -12.14 -6.43 -19.77
N PRO A 395 -12.29 -7.48 -20.60
CA PRO A 395 -11.27 -7.86 -21.57
C PRO A 395 -10.87 -6.70 -22.47
N PHE A 396 -9.56 -6.51 -22.64
CA PHE A 396 -9.01 -5.34 -23.32
C PHE A 396 -7.75 -5.68 -24.13
N LYS A 397 -7.38 -4.79 -25.05
CA LYS A 397 -6.05 -4.76 -25.66
C LYS A 397 -5.37 -3.45 -25.34
N ILE A 398 -4.05 -3.48 -25.20
CA ILE A 398 -3.23 -2.28 -25.12
C ILE A 398 -2.88 -1.88 -26.55
N VAL A 399 -3.05 -0.61 -26.89
CA VAL A 399 -2.76 -0.09 -28.22
C VAL A 399 -1.83 1.11 -28.13
N PHE A 400 -0.70 1.04 -28.82
CA PHE A 400 0.14 2.19 -29.12
C PHE A 400 -0.37 2.83 -30.41
N GLU A 401 -0.90 4.04 -30.31
CA GLU A 401 -1.35 4.83 -31.46
C GLU A 401 -0.37 6.00 -31.69
N GLY A 402 0.27 6.01 -32.86
CA GLY A 402 1.10 7.12 -33.32
C GLY A 402 0.35 7.95 -34.35
N GLU A 403 0.34 9.26 -34.19
CA GLU A 403 -0.33 10.22 -35.09
C GLU A 403 0.70 11.14 -35.77
N VAL A 404 0.52 11.33 -37.07
CA VAL A 404 1.34 12.21 -37.91
C VAL A 404 0.98 13.68 -37.66
N GLY A 405 1.99 14.50 -37.40
CA GLY A 405 1.82 15.94 -37.17
C GLY A 405 1.73 16.74 -38.46
N ASN A 406 2.10 18.02 -38.40
CA ASN A 406 1.83 18.98 -39.47
C ASN A 406 2.78 18.90 -40.68
N ASN A 407 3.85 18.11 -40.60
CA ASN A 407 4.83 17.96 -41.69
C ASN A 407 5.48 16.58 -41.67
N ASN A 408 6.37 16.33 -42.63
CA ASN A 408 6.98 15.04 -42.92
C ASN A 408 8.36 14.83 -42.29
N LEU A 409 8.69 15.58 -41.23
CA LEU A 409 9.99 15.56 -40.56
C LEU A 409 9.83 15.13 -39.10
N GLY A 410 9.45 13.88 -38.87
CA GLY A 410 9.32 13.32 -37.53
C GLY A 410 9.21 11.80 -37.54
N ASP A 411 9.83 11.17 -36.54
CA ASP A 411 9.64 9.75 -36.25
C ASP A 411 9.19 9.61 -34.80
N ILE A 412 8.30 8.66 -34.54
CA ILE A 412 7.95 8.23 -33.18
C ILE A 412 8.38 6.78 -33.06
N ALA A 413 9.26 6.50 -32.10
CA ALA A 413 9.71 5.15 -31.80
C ALA A 413 9.29 4.72 -30.39
N ILE A 414 9.08 3.41 -30.22
CA ILE A 414 8.82 2.75 -28.94
C ILE A 414 9.73 1.53 -28.79
N ASP A 415 10.13 1.25 -27.56
CA ASP A 415 11.06 0.18 -27.23
C ASP A 415 10.88 -0.33 -25.78
N ASP A 416 11.47 -1.48 -25.45
CA ASP A 416 11.58 -2.02 -24.08
C ASP A 416 10.28 -1.95 -23.25
N ILE A 417 9.19 -2.51 -23.80
CA ILE A 417 7.89 -2.59 -23.13
C ILE A 417 7.95 -3.65 -22.03
N SER A 418 7.55 -3.26 -20.83
CA SER A 418 7.45 -4.12 -19.65
C SER A 418 6.16 -3.84 -18.88
N ILE A 419 5.59 -4.86 -18.25
CA ILE A 419 4.35 -4.76 -17.47
C ILE A 419 4.55 -5.43 -16.12
N VAL A 420 4.50 -4.70 -15.02
CA VAL A 420 4.64 -5.27 -13.68
C VAL A 420 3.31 -5.21 -12.94
N GLN A 421 3.10 -6.08 -11.95
CA GLN A 421 1.95 -5.94 -11.05
C GLN A 421 2.14 -4.73 -10.12
N GLY A 422 1.06 -4.02 -9.85
CA GLY A 422 1.04 -2.82 -9.01
C GLY A 422 0.50 -1.61 -9.76
N ALA A 423 -0.05 -0.66 -9.00
CA ALA A 423 -0.37 0.65 -9.53
C ALA A 423 0.92 1.44 -9.71
N CYS A 424 0.94 2.37 -10.67
CA CYS A 424 2.02 3.31 -10.79
C CYS A 424 1.51 4.62 -11.41
N PRO A 425 2.12 5.75 -11.05
CA PRO A 425 1.71 7.03 -11.60
C PRO A 425 2.11 7.12 -13.07
N SER A 426 1.35 7.90 -13.83
CA SER A 426 1.67 8.19 -15.22
C SER A 426 2.93 9.04 -15.32
N ALA A 427 3.92 8.59 -16.10
CA ALA A 427 5.16 9.31 -16.35
C ALA A 427 5.40 9.48 -17.86
N PRO A 428 5.93 10.63 -18.32
CA PRO A 428 6.10 11.87 -17.56
C PRO A 428 4.76 12.45 -17.10
N GLN A 429 4.76 13.25 -16.04
CA GLN A 429 3.56 13.79 -15.38
C GLN A 429 2.55 14.44 -16.33
N VAL A 430 3.03 15.08 -17.40
CA VAL A 430 2.19 15.72 -18.43
C VAL A 430 1.34 14.73 -19.25
N ALA A 431 1.66 13.43 -19.22
CA ALA A 431 1.00 12.42 -20.03
C ALA A 431 -0.30 11.89 -19.43
N ALA A 432 -0.57 12.15 -18.15
CA ALA A 432 -1.72 11.63 -17.41
C ALA A 432 -3.06 12.31 -17.73
N GLY A 433 -3.01 13.52 -18.30
CA GLY A 433 -4.22 14.26 -18.71
C GLY A 433 -5.17 14.62 -17.56
N ASN A 434 -4.74 15.46 -16.61
CA ASN A 434 -5.55 16.04 -15.51
C ASN A 434 -6.54 15.08 -14.82
N ASN A 435 -6.19 13.79 -14.73
CA ASN A 435 -7.02 12.72 -14.20
C ASN A 435 -6.86 12.54 -12.68
N GLY A 436 -6.06 13.37 -12.01
CA GLY A 436 -5.73 13.27 -10.60
C GLY A 436 -4.36 12.63 -10.30
N ASP A 437 -3.71 12.01 -11.29
CA ASP A 437 -2.36 11.43 -11.12
C ASP A 437 -1.32 12.51 -10.79
N CYS A 438 -0.43 12.22 -9.84
CA CYS A 438 0.63 13.14 -9.49
C CYS A 438 1.84 12.47 -8.82
N THR A 439 3.02 12.64 -9.40
CA THR A 439 4.31 12.25 -8.81
C THR A 439 5.00 13.40 -8.09
N PHE A 440 4.44 14.61 -8.17
CA PHE A 440 5.04 15.84 -7.67
C PHE A 440 6.41 16.19 -8.25
N GLU A 441 6.93 15.50 -9.25
CA GLU A 441 8.31 15.75 -9.74
C GLU A 441 8.44 17.07 -10.52
N VAL A 442 7.35 17.55 -11.11
CA VAL A 442 7.32 18.80 -11.89
C VAL A 442 6.56 19.90 -11.15
N ASP A 443 5.33 19.62 -10.77
CA ASP A 443 4.40 20.50 -10.06
C ASP A 443 3.36 19.68 -9.27
N GLU A 444 2.37 20.34 -8.65
CA GLU A 444 1.29 19.71 -7.88
C GLU A 444 0.14 19.14 -8.73
N CYS A 445 0.26 19.02 -10.06
CA CYS A 445 -0.71 18.36 -10.95
C CYS A 445 -2.16 18.87 -10.84
N GLY A 446 -2.33 20.13 -10.47
CA GLY A 446 -3.65 20.74 -10.26
C GLY A 446 -4.26 20.47 -8.88
N TRP A 447 -3.56 19.77 -7.99
CA TRP A 447 -3.88 19.72 -6.57
C TRP A 447 -3.55 21.06 -5.91
N ILE A 448 -4.41 21.53 -5.00
CA ILE A 448 -4.31 22.84 -4.37
C ILE A 448 -4.55 22.78 -2.86
N ASN A 449 -3.85 23.63 -2.12
CA ASN A 449 -4.25 23.98 -0.76
C ASN A 449 -5.42 24.99 -0.82
N PRO A 450 -6.46 24.85 0.02
CA PRO A 450 -7.57 25.79 0.05
C PRO A 450 -7.11 27.18 0.52
N GLY A 451 -7.85 28.22 0.10
CA GLY A 451 -7.48 29.58 0.47
C GLY A 451 -7.76 29.89 1.95
N PRO A 452 -7.00 30.79 2.62
CA PRO A 452 -7.23 31.17 4.02
C PRO A 452 -8.63 31.75 4.32
N ARG A 453 -9.37 32.18 3.28
CA ARG A 453 -10.73 32.68 3.39
C ARG A 453 -11.78 31.58 3.47
N GLU A 454 -11.45 30.39 2.98
CA GLU A 454 -12.33 29.23 2.97
C GLU A 454 -12.39 28.56 4.35
N ARG A 455 -11.34 28.75 5.18
CA ARG A 455 -11.26 28.27 6.57
C ARG A 455 -11.51 26.76 6.70
N PHE A 456 -11.10 25.99 5.70
CA PHE A 456 -11.18 24.53 5.75
C PHE A 456 -10.08 23.93 6.60
N ASP A 457 -8.93 24.60 6.69
CA ASP A 457 -7.73 24.16 7.39
C ASP A 457 -6.98 25.31 8.10
N GLU A 458 -5.98 24.92 8.90
CA GLU A 458 -5.13 25.81 9.68
C GLU A 458 -3.68 25.87 9.15
N MET A 459 -3.29 24.92 8.29
CA MET A 459 -1.97 24.86 7.66
C MET A 459 -2.02 24.22 6.28
N ASP A 460 -0.96 24.41 5.49
CA ASP A 460 -0.87 23.94 4.11
C ASP A 460 0.09 22.75 3.97
N TRP A 461 -0.21 21.86 3.02
CA TRP A 461 0.76 20.89 2.50
C TRP A 461 1.83 21.61 1.68
N VAL A 462 3.07 21.14 1.79
CA VAL A 462 4.23 21.77 1.13
C VAL A 462 4.98 20.75 0.28
N ARG A 463 5.14 21.06 -1.00
CA ARG A 463 6.00 20.31 -1.91
C ARG A 463 7.47 20.52 -1.52
N THR A 464 8.20 19.44 -1.31
CA THR A 464 9.58 19.49 -0.81
C THR A 464 10.43 18.38 -1.41
N ILE A 465 11.75 18.58 -1.40
CA ILE A 465 12.73 17.59 -1.82
C ILE A 465 13.18 16.76 -0.61
N ALA A 466 13.49 15.47 -0.82
CA ALA A 466 13.96 14.58 0.25
C ALA A 466 15.25 15.06 0.94
N ALA A 467 16.15 15.71 0.21
CA ALA A 467 17.42 16.22 0.76
C ALA A 467 17.25 17.34 1.81
N ASP A 468 16.17 18.12 1.76
CA ASP A 468 15.92 19.23 2.68
C ASP A 468 15.22 18.76 3.98
N ASN A 469 14.71 17.53 3.99
CA ASN A 469 14.02 16.93 5.12
C ASN A 469 14.87 15.87 5.83
N ARG A 470 14.54 15.60 7.10
CA ARG A 470 15.19 14.52 7.85
C ARG A 470 14.58 13.14 7.53
N ALA A 471 13.31 13.11 7.13
CA ALA A 471 12.59 11.93 6.67
C ALA A 471 11.35 12.36 5.85
N PRO A 472 10.92 11.56 4.86
CA PRO A 472 11.64 10.43 4.26
C PRO A 472 12.95 10.89 3.59
N SER A 473 13.98 10.03 3.63
CA SER A 473 15.34 10.35 3.15
C SER A 473 15.49 10.23 1.63
N ARG A 474 14.49 9.62 0.98
CA ARG A 474 14.36 9.45 -0.46
C ARG A 474 12.89 9.60 -0.82
N ASP A 475 12.59 10.25 -1.94
CA ASP A 475 11.23 10.23 -2.49
C ASP A 475 10.86 8.82 -2.96
N HIS A 476 9.57 8.57 -3.21
CA HIS A 476 9.14 7.27 -3.68
C HIS A 476 9.31 7.12 -5.20
N THR A 477 8.87 8.11 -5.98
CA THR A 477 8.87 8.13 -7.45
C THR A 477 10.21 7.70 -8.06
N ILE A 478 11.30 8.42 -7.76
CA ILE A 478 12.62 8.15 -8.34
C ILE A 478 13.54 7.41 -7.37
N GLY A 479 13.13 7.27 -6.11
CA GLY A 479 13.88 6.55 -5.09
C GLY A 479 15.18 7.25 -4.70
N THR A 480 15.25 8.58 -4.84
CA THR A 480 16.47 9.34 -4.56
C THR A 480 16.22 10.49 -3.58
N SER A 481 17.30 11.05 -3.02
CA SER A 481 17.19 12.26 -2.19
C SER A 481 16.87 13.53 -2.99
N GLN A 482 16.80 13.45 -4.33
CA GLN A 482 16.54 14.58 -5.20
C GLN A 482 15.11 14.64 -5.74
N GLY A 483 14.27 13.63 -5.46
CA GLY A 483 12.86 13.64 -5.86
C GLY A 483 12.00 14.47 -4.92
N PHE A 484 10.81 14.78 -5.39
CA PHE A 484 9.85 15.66 -4.73
C PHE A 484 8.63 14.88 -4.24
N TYR A 485 8.09 15.30 -3.10
CA TYR A 485 6.86 14.77 -2.55
C TYR A 485 6.12 15.86 -1.78
N MET A 486 4.87 15.60 -1.40
CA MET A 486 4.10 16.50 -0.55
C MET A 486 4.32 16.17 0.92
N SER A 487 4.82 17.13 1.69
CA SER A 487 5.04 17.00 3.12
C SER A 487 4.06 17.86 3.89
N LEU A 488 3.56 17.33 5.00
CA LEU A 488 2.87 18.15 6.00
C LEU A 488 3.90 18.72 6.97
N PRO A 489 4.19 20.03 6.96
CA PRO A 489 5.22 20.60 7.80
C PRO A 489 4.79 20.65 9.27
N ARG A 490 5.75 20.40 10.17
CA ARG A 490 5.58 20.61 11.62
C ARG A 490 6.16 21.95 12.05
N GLY A 491 5.29 22.83 12.55
CA GLY A 491 5.63 24.17 13.05
C GLY A 491 5.69 24.24 14.59
N SER A 492 6.42 25.23 15.12
CA SER A 492 6.54 25.43 16.59
C SER A 492 5.27 25.94 17.29
N VAL A 493 4.25 26.33 16.52
CA VAL A 493 3.01 26.96 17.01
C VAL A 493 1.79 26.03 16.88
N GLN A 494 1.95 24.87 16.26
CA GLN A 494 0.85 23.95 15.98
C GLN A 494 0.32 23.28 17.26
N ARG A 495 -0.99 23.08 17.30
CA ARG A 495 -1.72 22.39 18.37
C ARG A 495 -2.20 21.03 17.88
N GLY A 496 -2.40 20.11 18.82
CA GLY A 496 -3.11 18.87 18.52
C GLY A 496 -4.50 19.19 17.96
N GLY A 497 -4.84 18.58 16.83
CA GLY A 497 -6.07 18.83 16.08
C GLY A 497 -5.96 19.88 14.96
N ASP A 498 -4.81 20.55 14.78
CA ASP A 498 -4.63 21.43 13.61
C ASP A 498 -4.55 20.58 12.31
N ARG A 499 -5.19 21.05 11.24
CA ARG A 499 -5.41 20.29 10.00
C ARG A 499 -4.87 21.01 8.77
N ALA A 500 -4.62 20.23 7.72
CA ALA A 500 -4.25 20.68 6.38
C ALA A 500 -5.02 19.93 5.30
N TRP A 501 -5.51 20.65 4.30
CA TRP A 501 -6.21 20.04 3.17
C TRP A 501 -5.40 20.15 1.89
N PHE A 502 -5.42 19.10 1.10
CA PHE A 502 -4.87 19.08 -0.25
C PHE A 502 -5.89 18.49 -1.21
N VAL A 503 -6.44 19.36 -2.06
CA VAL A 503 -7.67 19.10 -2.81
C VAL A 503 -7.35 18.97 -4.30
N SER A 504 -7.88 17.93 -4.94
CA SER A 504 -7.71 17.69 -6.38
C SER A 504 -8.46 18.71 -7.23
N ALA A 505 -8.16 18.74 -8.53
CA ALA A 505 -9.08 19.30 -9.52
C ALA A 505 -10.43 18.55 -9.52
N ILE A 506 -11.46 19.16 -10.11
CA ILE A 506 -12.77 18.52 -10.30
C ILE A 506 -12.62 17.39 -11.33
N MET A 507 -13.09 16.21 -10.97
CA MET A 507 -13.13 15.02 -11.81
C MET A 507 -14.57 14.71 -12.23
N ASP A 508 -14.71 14.19 -13.44
CA ASP A 508 -16.02 13.82 -14.01
C ASP A 508 -16.63 12.63 -13.28
N GLY A 509 -17.91 12.74 -12.92
CA GLY A 509 -18.67 11.62 -12.33
C GLY A 509 -18.87 10.47 -13.31
N LYS A 510 -18.68 9.23 -12.85
CA LYS A 510 -18.92 7.99 -13.62
C LYS A 510 -19.66 6.95 -12.78
N PRO A 511 -20.61 6.19 -13.36
CA PRO A 511 -21.30 5.14 -12.64
C PRO A 511 -20.38 3.98 -12.26
N GLU A 512 -19.35 3.71 -13.08
CA GLU A 512 -18.31 2.74 -12.80
C GLU A 512 -17.45 3.19 -11.61
N ALA A 513 -17.07 2.22 -10.76
CA ALA A 513 -16.12 2.48 -9.69
C ALA A 513 -14.72 2.77 -10.27
N THR A 514 -14.02 3.67 -9.60
CA THR A 514 -12.61 3.95 -9.79
C THR A 514 -11.86 3.72 -8.49
N CYS A 515 -10.55 3.63 -8.60
CA CYS A 515 -9.63 3.43 -7.50
C CYS A 515 -8.63 4.56 -7.50
N ILE A 516 -8.34 5.05 -6.30
CA ILE A 516 -7.17 5.88 -6.05
C ILE A 516 -6.15 5.04 -5.31
N ALA A 517 -4.90 5.07 -5.79
CA ALA A 517 -3.73 4.59 -5.10
C ALA A 517 -2.77 5.77 -4.85
N PHE A 518 -2.00 5.68 -3.78
CA PHE A 518 -1.03 6.69 -3.40
C PHE A 518 -0.01 6.08 -2.44
N TRP A 519 1.15 6.70 -2.34
CA TRP A 519 2.15 6.38 -1.34
C TRP A 519 2.08 7.38 -0.19
N TYR A 520 2.17 6.88 1.03
CA TYR A 520 2.16 7.71 2.23
C TYR A 520 3.32 7.36 3.15
N PHE A 521 3.77 8.34 3.91
CA PHE A 521 4.80 8.18 4.92
C PHE A 521 4.26 8.73 6.24
N MET A 522 4.14 7.89 7.26
CA MET A 522 3.69 8.29 8.60
C MET A 522 4.64 7.68 9.63
N TYR A 523 5.66 8.44 10.02
CA TYR A 523 6.72 7.94 10.90
C TYR A 523 6.91 8.86 12.09
N GLU A 524 6.94 8.26 13.28
CA GLU A 524 7.37 8.92 14.50
C GLU A 524 8.45 8.11 15.19
N PRO A 525 9.63 8.70 15.52
CA PRO A 525 10.71 7.99 16.20
C PRO A 525 10.37 7.53 17.62
N PHE A 526 9.42 8.19 18.28
CA PHE A 526 9.00 7.91 19.65
C PHE A 526 7.49 7.72 19.67
N ILE A 527 7.04 6.49 19.93
CA ILE A 527 5.62 6.15 19.99
C ILE A 527 5.11 6.55 21.38
N ASP A 528 4.19 7.50 21.45
CA ASP A 528 3.49 7.85 22.69
C ASP A 528 2.33 6.85 22.91
N PRO A 529 2.28 6.14 24.04
CA PRO A 529 1.16 5.25 24.34
C PRO A 529 -0.14 6.00 24.71
N ALA A 530 -0.09 7.31 24.98
CA ALA A 530 -1.25 8.09 25.43
C ALA A 530 -2.24 8.47 24.31
N GLY A 531 -1.93 8.19 23.05
CA GLY A 531 -2.81 8.49 21.91
C GLY A 531 -2.07 8.61 20.57
N PRO A 532 -2.75 9.00 19.48
CA PRO A 532 -2.16 9.26 18.17
C PRO A 532 -1.29 10.53 18.20
N SER A 533 -0.11 10.39 18.78
CA SER A 533 0.89 11.43 18.99
C SER A 533 1.32 12.11 17.70
N LEU A 534 1.55 11.33 16.63
CA LEU A 534 1.85 11.86 15.30
C LEU A 534 0.65 12.61 14.71
N GLY A 535 -0.56 12.03 14.76
CA GLY A 535 -1.72 12.59 14.07
C GLY A 535 -2.47 11.57 13.23
N SER A 536 -3.16 12.03 12.19
CA SER A 536 -3.90 11.19 11.24
C SER A 536 -3.78 11.69 9.81
N LEU A 537 -3.95 10.76 8.87
CA LEU A 537 -4.09 11.02 7.45
C LEU A 537 -5.42 10.43 6.98
N MET A 538 -6.26 11.25 6.36
CA MET A 538 -7.56 10.85 5.84
C MET A 538 -7.73 11.27 4.39
N LEU A 539 -8.49 10.49 3.62
CA LEU A 539 -8.92 10.83 2.27
C LEU A 539 -10.44 10.93 2.23
N TYR A 540 -10.92 12.06 1.71
CA TYR A 540 -12.33 12.34 1.52
C TYR A 540 -12.70 12.38 0.04
N LEU A 541 -13.88 11.87 -0.26
CA LEU A 541 -14.63 12.14 -1.48
C LEU A 541 -15.59 13.30 -1.23
N LEU A 542 -15.46 14.35 -2.04
CA LEU A 542 -16.29 15.55 -2.01
C LEU A 542 -17.22 15.54 -3.21
N VAL A 543 -18.50 15.28 -2.98
CA VAL A 543 -19.52 15.32 -4.03
C VAL A 543 -20.29 16.62 -3.94
N ASP A 544 -20.35 17.37 -5.05
CA ASP A 544 -21.14 18.60 -5.09
C ASP A 544 -22.62 18.25 -5.00
N SER A 545 -23.25 18.67 -3.91
CA SER A 545 -24.64 18.38 -3.63
C SER A 545 -25.43 19.68 -3.84
N THR A 546 -26.64 19.57 -4.40
CA THR A 546 -27.54 20.73 -4.55
C THR A 546 -28.07 21.26 -3.22
N GLU A 547 -27.75 20.60 -2.11
CA GLU A 547 -27.97 21.07 -0.73
C GLU A 547 -26.81 21.99 -0.32
N PRO A 548 -27.00 22.95 0.60
CA PRO A 548 -26.00 23.94 0.97
C PRO A 548 -24.72 23.37 1.65
N ASP A 549 -24.57 22.04 1.72
CA ASP A 549 -23.44 21.36 2.35
C ASP A 549 -22.81 20.36 1.36
N ARG A 550 -21.51 20.51 1.10
CA ARG A 550 -20.73 19.54 0.31
C ARG A 550 -20.71 18.23 1.09
N SER A 551 -21.16 17.14 0.48
CA SER A 551 -21.15 15.83 1.15
C SER A 551 -19.71 15.32 1.21
N LEU A 552 -19.10 15.39 2.40
CA LEU A 552 -17.78 14.85 2.71
C LEU A 552 -17.91 13.39 3.14
N ILE A 553 -17.38 12.48 2.33
CA ILE A 553 -17.47 11.03 2.55
C ILE A 553 -16.06 10.48 2.78
N PRO A 554 -15.75 9.93 3.96
CA PRO A 554 -14.44 9.33 4.20
C PRO A 554 -14.30 8.02 3.41
N VAL A 555 -13.21 7.87 2.65
CA VAL A 555 -12.93 6.66 1.85
C VAL A 555 -11.67 5.91 2.31
N TRP A 556 -10.79 6.57 3.06
CA TRP A 556 -9.57 6.01 3.63
C TRP A 556 -9.14 6.81 4.87
N SER A 557 -8.65 6.14 5.92
CA SER A 557 -8.13 6.83 7.10
C SER A 557 -7.16 5.97 7.90
N LEU A 558 -5.98 6.53 8.24
CA LEU A 558 -5.06 5.96 9.23
C LEU A 558 -4.70 6.97 10.30
N LYS A 559 -4.45 6.47 11.51
CA LYS A 559 -3.99 7.26 12.66
C LYS A 559 -2.61 6.76 13.10
N ASN A 560 -1.78 7.70 13.53
CA ASN A 560 -0.48 7.50 14.17
C ASN A 560 0.60 6.83 13.29
N HIS A 561 1.74 6.51 13.89
CA HIS A 561 2.88 5.83 13.28
C HIS A 561 2.50 4.58 12.47
N GLN A 562 2.94 4.51 11.21
CA GLN A 562 2.74 3.38 10.29
C GLN A 562 4.03 2.65 9.90
N GLY A 563 5.20 3.24 10.19
CA GLY A 563 6.50 2.63 9.93
C GLY A 563 7.50 3.65 9.37
N PRO A 564 8.78 3.27 9.24
CA PRO A 564 9.84 4.17 8.76
C PRO A 564 10.00 4.21 7.23
N ASN A 565 9.13 3.50 6.49
CA ASN A 565 9.21 3.37 5.03
C ASN A 565 7.93 3.92 4.39
N TRP A 566 8.03 4.31 3.12
CA TRP A 566 6.86 4.57 2.27
C TRP A 566 5.93 3.36 2.30
N GLN A 567 4.63 3.62 2.42
CA GLN A 567 3.58 2.63 2.49
C GLN A 567 2.57 2.86 1.37
N TYR A 568 2.01 1.78 0.85
CA TYR A 568 0.99 1.82 -0.18
C TYR A 568 -0.41 2.02 0.42
N GLY A 569 -1.12 3.01 -0.09
CA GLY A 569 -2.52 3.31 0.22
C GLY A 569 -3.39 3.12 -1.02
N GLN A 570 -4.59 2.58 -0.84
CA GLN A 570 -5.58 2.43 -1.90
C GLN A 570 -6.99 2.57 -1.36
N ALA A 571 -7.89 3.18 -2.12
CA ALA A 571 -9.30 3.26 -1.77
C ALA A 571 -10.21 3.30 -3.00
N LYS A 572 -11.44 2.81 -2.81
CA LYS A 572 -12.52 2.93 -3.79
C LYS A 572 -13.05 4.36 -3.82
N VAL A 573 -13.23 4.87 -5.04
CA VAL A 573 -13.87 6.15 -5.33
C VAL A 573 -15.00 5.92 -6.33
N GLN A 574 -16.23 6.25 -5.95
CA GLN A 574 -17.40 6.08 -6.80
C GLN A 574 -18.38 7.23 -6.61
N SER A 575 -18.65 7.97 -7.68
CA SER A 575 -19.63 9.06 -7.72
C SER A 575 -20.17 9.21 -9.15
N ASP A 576 -21.49 9.25 -9.28
CA ASP A 576 -22.19 9.52 -10.55
C ASP A 576 -22.23 11.01 -10.90
N LYS A 577 -21.80 11.87 -9.97
CA LYS A 577 -21.66 13.31 -10.12
C LYS A 577 -20.19 13.70 -10.07
N ASP A 578 -19.89 14.86 -10.64
CA ASP A 578 -18.57 15.47 -10.55
C ASP A 578 -18.14 15.62 -9.09
N PHE A 579 -16.87 15.31 -8.85
CA PHE A 579 -16.36 15.20 -7.49
C PHE A 579 -14.92 15.70 -7.40
N GLN A 580 -14.47 15.94 -6.17
CA GLN A 580 -13.08 16.19 -5.83
C GLN A 580 -12.64 15.19 -4.76
N LEU A 581 -11.33 14.97 -4.68
CA LEU A 581 -10.70 14.24 -3.60
C LEU A 581 -9.93 15.23 -2.71
N ALA A 582 -9.93 15.01 -1.40
CA ALA A 582 -9.14 15.81 -0.48
C ALA A 582 -8.38 14.93 0.51
N PHE A 583 -7.07 15.08 0.57
CA PHE A 583 -6.26 14.57 1.66
C PHE A 583 -6.31 15.55 2.83
N GLU A 584 -6.74 15.08 4.00
CA GLU A 584 -6.66 15.81 5.26
C GLU A 584 -5.56 15.21 6.13
N GLY A 585 -4.57 16.02 6.48
CA GLY A 585 -3.56 15.67 7.48
C GLY A 585 -3.82 16.43 8.77
N THR A 586 -3.94 15.71 9.89
CA THR A 586 -4.19 16.30 11.22
C THR A 586 -3.02 16.01 12.13
N TRP A 587 -2.50 17.00 12.84
CA TRP A 587 -1.42 16.79 13.81
C TRP A 587 -1.93 16.37 15.18
N GLY A 588 -1.25 15.41 15.81
CA GLY A 588 -1.45 15.06 17.21
C GLY A 588 -0.80 16.05 18.19
N SER A 589 -1.06 15.87 19.49
CA SER A 589 -0.59 16.73 20.59
C SER A 589 0.90 16.58 20.97
N SER A 590 1.60 15.62 20.37
CA SER A 590 2.97 15.27 20.76
C SER A 590 3.99 16.38 20.54
N ARG A 591 5.17 16.25 21.15
CA ARG A 591 6.35 17.10 20.88
C ARG A 591 7.40 16.38 20.03
N GLY A 592 7.08 15.20 19.52
CA GLY A 592 7.95 14.41 18.65
C GLY A 592 8.23 15.11 17.32
N ASN A 593 9.39 14.79 16.73
CA ASN A 593 9.70 15.14 15.34
C ASN A 593 9.14 14.06 14.42
N GLY A 594 7.83 13.93 14.39
CA GLY A 594 7.13 13.03 13.47
C GLY A 594 7.04 13.62 12.05
N PHE A 595 6.78 12.75 11.07
CA PHE A 595 6.72 13.10 9.66
C PHE A 595 5.45 12.50 9.03
N MET A 596 4.75 13.33 8.25
CA MET A 596 3.66 12.90 7.38
C MET A 596 3.94 13.40 5.96
N ALA A 597 3.84 12.51 4.98
CA ALA A 597 4.02 12.84 3.56
C ALA A 597 3.16 11.97 2.65
N LEU A 598 2.95 12.46 1.43
CA LEU A 598 2.23 11.83 0.32
C LEU A 598 3.10 11.88 -0.93
N ASP A 599 3.04 10.83 -1.73
CA ASP A 599 3.70 10.74 -3.03
C ASP A 599 2.91 9.85 -3.99
N ASP A 600 3.20 9.92 -5.29
CA ASP A 600 2.72 8.97 -6.32
C ASP A 600 1.21 8.69 -6.30
N ILE A 601 0.39 9.74 -6.41
CA ILE A 601 -1.06 9.62 -6.55
C ILE A 601 -1.39 9.08 -7.93
N THR A 602 -2.27 8.08 -8.00
CA THR A 602 -2.70 7.43 -9.24
C THR A 602 -4.19 7.10 -9.19
N ILE A 603 -4.94 7.37 -10.26
CA ILE A 603 -6.36 7.02 -10.41
C ILE A 603 -6.56 6.07 -11.58
N PHE A 604 -7.25 4.95 -11.32
CA PHE A 604 -7.48 3.91 -12.33
C PHE A 604 -8.86 3.28 -12.22
N ALA A 605 -9.34 2.63 -13.29
CA ALA A 605 -10.65 2.02 -13.32
C ALA A 605 -10.69 0.70 -12.54
N GLY A 606 -11.71 0.50 -11.70
CA GLY A 606 -11.85 -0.72 -10.92
C GLY A 606 -12.70 -0.56 -9.66
N ASP A 607 -13.18 -1.68 -9.13
CA ASP A 607 -13.84 -1.75 -7.82
C ASP A 607 -12.89 -2.41 -6.82
N CYS A 608 -11.90 -1.66 -6.35
CA CYS A 608 -10.88 -2.13 -5.42
C CYS A 608 -11.35 -2.12 -3.96
N SER A 609 -10.67 -2.91 -3.16
CA SER A 609 -10.70 -2.83 -1.71
C SER A 609 -9.79 -1.71 -1.19
N THR A 610 -10.08 -1.29 0.04
CA THR A 610 -9.26 -0.30 0.75
C THR A 610 -8.01 -0.99 1.32
N LEU A 611 -6.83 -0.48 0.95
CA LEU A 611 -5.54 -0.97 1.44
C LEU A 611 -4.78 0.14 2.19
N PRO A 612 -4.12 -0.19 3.32
CA PRO A 612 -4.24 -1.47 4.05
C PRO A 612 -5.67 -1.63 4.61
N VAL A 613 -6.09 -2.86 4.90
CA VAL A 613 -7.47 -3.16 5.37
C VAL A 613 -7.87 -2.33 6.60
N LYS A 614 -6.92 -2.06 7.50
CA LYS A 614 -7.12 -1.21 8.70
C LYS A 614 -7.44 0.26 8.38
N ALA A 615 -7.22 0.70 7.15
CA ALA A 615 -7.56 2.05 6.69
C ALA A 615 -9.02 2.19 6.22
N THR A 616 -9.78 1.09 6.21
CA THR A 616 -11.19 1.08 5.82
C THR A 616 -12.02 2.00 6.71
N THR A 617 -12.78 2.89 6.08
CA THR A 617 -13.71 3.80 6.75
C THR A 617 -15.15 3.37 6.54
N MET A 618 -15.99 3.63 7.53
CA MET A 618 -17.43 3.49 7.42
C MET A 618 -18.11 4.86 7.50
N SER A 619 -19.27 5.00 6.87
CA SER A 619 -20.07 6.24 6.86
C SER A 619 -20.52 6.71 8.24
N SER A 620 -20.51 5.85 9.25
CA SER A 620 -20.86 6.17 10.63
C SER A 620 -19.67 6.55 11.50
N ASP A 621 -18.45 6.43 10.99
CA ASP A 621 -17.26 6.77 11.76
C ASP A 621 -17.21 8.28 12.01
N CYS A 622 -16.91 8.66 13.24
CA CYS A 622 -16.83 10.07 13.62
C CYS A 622 -15.94 10.30 14.85
N ASP A 623 -14.90 11.10 14.67
CA ASP A 623 -14.01 11.57 15.74
C ASP A 623 -14.30 13.03 16.12
N PHE A 624 -15.39 13.61 15.60
CA PHE A 624 -15.91 14.95 15.92
C PHE A 624 -14.92 16.12 15.80
N GLN A 625 -13.77 15.93 15.16
CA GLN A 625 -12.73 16.96 15.08
C GLN A 625 -13.19 18.15 14.25
N ARG A 626 -13.88 17.89 13.14
CA ARG A 626 -14.39 18.91 12.22
C ARG A 626 -15.85 19.25 12.49
N ASP A 627 -16.70 18.23 12.46
CA ASP A 627 -18.15 18.35 12.49
C ASP A 627 -18.78 17.10 13.11
N ALA A 628 -20.09 16.94 12.98
CA ALA A 628 -20.79 15.76 13.47
C ALA A 628 -20.76 14.56 12.50
N CYS A 629 -19.93 14.56 11.45
CA CYS A 629 -19.78 13.47 10.47
C CYS A 629 -21.13 12.94 9.94
N GLN A 630 -22.00 13.87 9.52
CA GLN A 630 -23.39 13.60 9.09
C GLN A 630 -24.33 13.00 10.17
N TRP A 631 -23.87 12.84 11.41
CA TRP A 631 -24.74 12.54 12.54
C TRP A 631 -25.64 13.74 12.82
N ARG A 632 -26.94 13.48 12.93
CA ARG A 632 -27.96 14.52 13.08
C ARG A 632 -28.65 14.43 14.43
N ASN A 633 -28.98 15.61 14.97
CA ASN A 633 -29.81 15.71 16.15
C ASN A 633 -31.28 15.57 15.73
N GLU A 634 -31.98 14.60 16.30
CA GLU A 634 -33.43 14.44 16.08
C GLU A 634 -34.25 15.26 17.10
N THR A 635 -33.63 15.70 18.19
CA THR A 635 -34.29 16.49 19.23
C THR A 635 -34.46 17.94 18.76
N THR A 636 -35.71 18.41 18.72
CA THR A 636 -36.07 19.74 18.20
C THR A 636 -35.84 20.89 19.18
N ASP A 637 -35.60 20.58 20.46
CA ASP A 637 -35.33 21.58 21.48
C ASP A 637 -33.89 22.13 21.34
N ARG A 638 -33.77 23.47 21.29
CA ARG A 638 -32.49 24.15 21.07
C ARG A 638 -31.60 24.16 22.31
N ASP A 639 -32.19 24.14 23.49
CA ASP A 639 -31.46 24.18 24.75
C ASP A 639 -31.08 22.76 25.23
N PHE A 640 -31.66 21.71 24.61
CA PHE A 640 -31.54 20.31 25.02
C PHE A 640 -31.22 19.41 23.81
N ARG A 641 -29.96 19.43 23.36
CA ARG A 641 -29.47 18.66 22.21
C ARG A 641 -28.04 18.20 22.40
N TRP A 642 -27.58 17.25 21.58
CA TRP A 642 -26.15 16.97 21.45
C TRP A 642 -25.46 18.17 20.81
N THR A 643 -24.34 18.57 21.40
CA THR A 643 -23.50 19.68 20.96
C THR A 643 -22.05 19.24 20.88
N THR A 644 -21.34 19.73 19.85
CA THR A 644 -19.89 19.53 19.75
C THR A 644 -19.16 20.45 20.75
N ALA A 645 -18.05 19.97 21.29
CA ALA A 645 -17.21 20.72 22.21
C ALA A 645 -16.65 21.98 21.56
N SER A 646 -16.70 23.10 22.27
CA SER A 646 -16.11 24.37 21.85
C SER A 646 -15.21 24.92 22.95
N ILE A 647 -14.27 25.80 22.57
CA ILE A 647 -13.38 26.47 23.52
C ILE A 647 -14.16 27.17 24.64
N SER A 648 -15.31 27.75 24.32
CA SER A 648 -16.18 28.47 25.26
C SER A 648 -17.14 27.57 26.04
N ARG A 649 -17.49 26.39 25.53
CA ARG A 649 -18.52 25.52 26.12
C ARG A 649 -18.12 24.05 26.01
N ARG A 650 -17.66 23.51 27.13
CA ARG A 650 -17.31 22.09 27.30
C ARG A 650 -17.45 21.64 28.77
N PRO A 651 -17.84 20.39 29.05
CA PRO A 651 -17.99 19.89 30.41
C PRO A 651 -16.65 19.80 31.13
N ALA A 652 -16.54 20.40 32.32
CA ALA A 652 -15.40 20.22 33.25
C ALA A 652 -13.98 20.36 32.65
N ASN A 653 -13.81 21.11 31.56
CA ASN A 653 -12.57 21.15 30.77
C ASN A 653 -12.05 19.77 30.33
N LEU A 654 -12.95 18.81 30.08
CA LEU A 654 -12.61 17.51 29.51
C LEU A 654 -11.91 17.72 28.16
N PRO A 655 -10.65 17.25 28.00
CA PRO A 655 -9.98 17.25 26.71
C PRO A 655 -10.60 16.17 25.81
N ASP A 656 -10.54 16.40 24.50
CA ASP A 656 -10.86 15.41 23.47
C ASP A 656 -10.03 14.12 23.66
N HIS A 657 -10.62 12.98 23.34
CA HIS A 657 -9.95 11.70 23.51
C HIS A 657 -8.91 11.49 22.39
N THR A 658 -9.21 11.93 21.17
CA THR A 658 -8.41 11.63 19.98
C THR A 658 -7.02 12.27 20.03
N PHE A 659 -6.94 13.59 20.14
CA PHE A 659 -5.68 14.34 20.08
C PHE A 659 -5.41 15.10 21.37
N SER A 660 -6.15 14.83 22.45
CA SER A 660 -6.08 15.60 23.70
C SER A 660 -6.32 17.10 23.48
N GLY A 661 -7.11 17.43 22.45
CA GLY A 661 -7.46 18.79 22.07
C GLY A 661 -8.47 19.44 23.04
N PRO A 662 -8.65 20.77 22.97
CA PRO A 662 -9.68 21.47 23.72
C PRO A 662 -11.11 21.29 23.16
N ILE A 663 -11.23 20.72 21.96
CA ILE A 663 -12.42 20.45 21.15
C ILE A 663 -12.22 19.09 20.45
N GLY A 664 -13.24 18.55 19.78
CA GLY A 664 -13.12 17.30 19.03
C GLY A 664 -13.96 16.14 19.57
N TYR A 665 -15.05 16.41 20.29
CA TYR A 665 -15.98 15.40 20.79
C TYR A 665 -17.39 15.98 20.89
N ALA A 666 -18.40 15.12 21.00
CA ALA A 666 -19.79 15.53 21.22
C ALA A 666 -20.22 15.28 22.66
N TYR A 667 -21.09 16.12 23.21
CA TYR A 667 -21.66 15.93 24.54
C TYR A 667 -23.07 16.51 24.65
N PHE A 668 -23.77 16.09 25.70
CA PHE A 668 -24.95 16.77 26.20
C PHE A 668 -24.80 16.98 27.70
N ASP A 669 -25.31 18.10 28.21
CA ASP A 669 -25.35 18.39 29.64
C ASP A 669 -26.71 18.99 30.03
N VAL A 670 -27.34 18.44 31.05
CA VAL A 670 -28.64 18.89 31.55
C VAL A 670 -28.49 19.22 33.03
N PHE A 671 -28.79 20.47 33.41
CA PHE A 671 -28.77 20.95 34.79
C PHE A 671 -30.12 21.53 35.19
N ASN A 672 -31.17 20.68 35.17
CA ASN A 672 -32.52 21.10 35.56
C ASN A 672 -33.06 20.18 36.67
N GLN A 673 -32.85 20.60 37.92
CA GLN A 673 -33.26 19.85 39.11
C GLN A 673 -34.78 19.70 39.26
N ASN A 674 -35.59 20.44 38.48
CA ASN A 674 -37.04 20.52 38.61
C ASN A 674 -37.80 19.93 37.41
N ALA A 675 -37.13 19.32 36.43
CA ALA A 675 -37.76 18.75 35.23
C ALA A 675 -37.70 17.21 35.19
N GLU A 676 -38.70 16.60 34.55
CA GLU A 676 -38.66 15.17 34.18
C GLU A 676 -37.45 14.89 33.27
N ALA A 677 -36.88 13.68 33.35
CA ALA A 677 -35.72 13.30 32.55
C ALA A 677 -36.06 13.40 31.06
N GLN A 678 -35.39 14.32 30.36
CA GLN A 678 -35.57 14.51 28.92
C GLN A 678 -34.68 13.54 28.15
N SER A 679 -35.21 12.98 27.06
CA SER A 679 -34.46 12.13 26.13
C SER A 679 -34.02 12.89 24.90
N LEU A 680 -32.75 12.77 24.55
CA LEU A 680 -32.14 13.41 23.39
C LEU A 680 -31.46 12.36 22.50
N THR A 681 -31.57 12.52 21.19
CA THR A 681 -31.16 11.48 20.22
C THR A 681 -30.21 12.06 19.18
N LEU A 682 -29.03 11.46 19.09
CA LEU A 682 -28.10 11.63 17.96
C LEU A 682 -28.23 10.41 17.04
N MET A 683 -28.51 10.66 15.77
CA MET A 683 -28.79 9.63 14.78
C MET A 683 -27.67 9.56 13.74
N SER A 684 -27.19 8.34 13.46
CA SER A 684 -26.17 8.10 12.44
C SER A 684 -26.73 8.28 11.02
N PRO A 685 -25.84 8.47 10.03
CA PRO A 685 -26.14 8.19 8.62
C PRO A 685 -26.62 6.73 8.43
N PRO A 686 -27.33 6.43 7.33
CA PRO A 686 -27.72 5.05 7.00
C PRO A 686 -26.50 4.13 6.83
N ILE A 687 -26.49 3.01 7.54
CA ILE A 687 -25.46 1.96 7.44
C ILE A 687 -26.03 0.78 6.66
N LYS A 688 -25.31 0.36 5.62
CA LYS A 688 -25.69 -0.79 4.79
C LYS A 688 -25.52 -2.09 5.56
N LYS A 689 -26.40 -3.06 5.31
CA LYS A 689 -26.24 -4.42 5.82
C LYS A 689 -24.91 -5.04 5.38
N SER A 690 -24.31 -5.83 6.27
CA SER A 690 -23.09 -6.57 5.95
C SER A 690 -23.37 -7.69 4.95
N PRO A 691 -22.44 -7.98 4.01
CA PRO A 691 -22.49 -9.21 3.22
C PRO A 691 -22.65 -10.44 4.14
N ASN A 692 -23.47 -11.41 3.70
CA ASN A 692 -23.76 -12.65 4.43
C ASN A 692 -24.33 -12.48 5.86
N ASN A 693 -24.88 -11.30 6.20
CA ASN A 693 -25.35 -10.96 7.55
C ASN A 693 -24.28 -11.12 8.63
N ALA A 694 -23.00 -10.92 8.27
CA ALA A 694 -21.93 -10.96 9.25
C ALA A 694 -22.15 -9.90 10.34
N PRO A 695 -21.93 -10.22 11.63
CA PRO A 695 -22.10 -9.26 12.71
C PRO A 695 -21.15 -8.07 12.52
N MET A 696 -21.57 -6.93 13.05
CA MET A 696 -20.76 -5.72 13.13
C MET A 696 -20.57 -5.30 14.58
N CYS A 697 -19.60 -4.44 14.81
CA CYS A 697 -19.29 -3.86 16.09
C CYS A 697 -19.30 -2.34 15.99
N LEU A 698 -19.85 -1.70 17.02
CA LEU A 698 -19.68 -0.29 17.28
C LEU A 698 -18.76 -0.15 18.50
N SER A 699 -17.68 0.59 18.34
CA SER A 699 -16.83 1.07 19.44
C SER A 699 -16.90 2.58 19.54
N PHE A 700 -16.75 3.10 20.75
CA PHE A 700 -16.75 4.53 21.03
C PHE A 700 -16.11 4.81 22.37
N TRP A 701 -15.63 6.02 22.56
CA TRP A 701 -15.22 6.52 23.87
C TRP A 701 -16.34 7.34 24.47
N PHE A 702 -16.54 7.24 25.78
CA PHE A 702 -17.53 8.03 26.49
C PHE A 702 -16.99 8.49 27.85
N ALA A 703 -17.46 9.64 28.31
CA ALA A 703 -17.24 10.12 29.66
C ALA A 703 -18.57 10.59 30.24
N TYR A 704 -18.82 10.36 31.52
CA TYR A 704 -20.03 10.84 32.18
C TYR A 704 -19.68 11.86 33.26
N PHE A 705 -20.62 12.76 33.53
CA PHE A 705 -20.49 13.78 34.56
C PHE A 705 -21.84 14.09 35.20
N GLY A 706 -21.82 14.52 36.46
CA GLY A 706 -23.04 14.74 37.26
C GLY A 706 -23.41 13.54 38.14
N ALA A 707 -24.44 13.69 38.96
CA ALA A 707 -24.69 12.83 40.13
C ALA A 707 -26.15 12.31 40.23
N SER A 708 -26.92 12.31 39.14
CA SER A 708 -28.34 11.89 39.15
C SER A 708 -28.55 10.44 38.75
N GLU A 709 -29.51 9.77 39.41
CA GLU A 709 -30.01 8.42 39.08
C GLU A 709 -30.67 8.32 37.70
N THR A 710 -31.03 9.46 37.12
CA THR A 710 -31.73 9.55 35.83
C THR A 710 -30.78 9.74 34.64
N THR A 711 -29.47 9.91 34.88
CA THR A 711 -28.50 10.14 33.81
C THR A 711 -28.10 8.81 33.17
N LYS A 712 -28.52 8.59 31.92
CA LYS A 712 -28.31 7.35 31.15
C LYS A 712 -27.84 7.64 29.74
N LEU A 713 -27.03 6.75 29.19
CA LEU A 713 -26.73 6.69 27.76
C LEU A 713 -27.17 5.34 27.21
N LYS A 714 -27.86 5.36 26.08
CA LYS A 714 -28.31 4.15 25.38
C LYS A 714 -27.83 4.16 23.94
N VAL A 715 -27.49 2.98 23.44
CA VAL A 715 -27.30 2.72 22.01
C VAL A 715 -28.46 1.85 21.53
N GLN A 716 -29.16 2.33 20.51
CA GLN A 716 -30.25 1.60 19.88
C GLN A 716 -30.00 1.44 18.38
N ARG A 717 -30.52 0.35 17.83
CA ARG A 717 -30.56 0.09 16.39
C ARG A 717 -31.95 0.33 15.86
N GLN A 718 -32.04 1.07 14.76
CA GLN A 718 -33.28 1.30 14.02
C GLN A 718 -33.14 0.76 12.60
N PRO A 719 -34.02 -0.16 12.14
CA PRO A 719 -34.04 -0.58 10.74
C PRO A 719 -34.27 0.61 9.79
N TYR A 720 -33.60 0.60 8.64
CA TYR A 720 -33.67 1.63 7.61
C TYR A 720 -34.07 1.02 6.26
N ASP A 721 -34.97 1.68 5.53
CA ASP A 721 -35.34 1.30 4.16
C ASP A 721 -35.23 2.55 3.27
N LYS A 722 -34.38 2.47 2.24
CA LYS A 722 -34.12 3.58 1.32
C LYS A 722 -35.33 3.97 0.47
N ASN A 723 -36.32 3.08 0.33
CA ASN A 723 -37.48 3.29 -0.55
C ASN A 723 -38.65 3.97 0.18
N LEU A 724 -38.53 4.19 1.49
CA LEU A 724 -39.53 4.86 2.30
C LEU A 724 -39.09 6.32 2.56
N GLU A 725 -40.03 7.25 2.47
CA GLU A 725 -39.83 8.63 2.94
C GLU A 725 -39.53 8.65 4.45
N GLU A 726 -38.76 9.62 4.92
CA GLU A 726 -38.32 9.70 6.33
C GLU A 726 -39.50 9.67 7.32
N ASP A 727 -40.59 10.38 7.02
CA ASP A 727 -41.81 10.40 7.86
C ASP A 727 -42.55 9.05 7.92
N LYS A 728 -42.26 8.14 6.98
CA LYS A 728 -42.85 6.78 6.91
C LYS A 728 -41.92 5.71 7.46
N GLN A 729 -40.75 6.10 7.96
CA GLN A 729 -39.74 5.20 8.53
C GLN A 729 -40.11 4.80 9.98
N VAL A 730 -41.30 4.23 10.18
CA VAL A 730 -41.80 3.79 11.49
C VAL A 730 -41.32 2.37 11.77
N ALA A 731 -40.07 2.25 12.21
CA ALA A 731 -39.47 0.96 12.58
C ALA A 731 -39.20 0.89 14.10
N ALA A 732 -39.55 -0.25 14.71
CA ALA A 732 -39.28 -0.49 16.12
C ALA A 732 -37.76 -0.49 16.39
N THR A 733 -37.32 0.32 17.36
CA THR A 733 -35.93 0.38 17.80
C THR A 733 -35.60 -0.79 18.72
N SER A 734 -34.43 -1.40 18.56
CA SER A 734 -33.89 -2.41 19.48
C SER A 734 -32.80 -1.82 20.34
N GLU A 735 -32.92 -1.91 21.67
CA GLU A 735 -31.88 -1.49 22.62
C GLU A 735 -30.73 -2.50 22.62
N LEU A 736 -29.50 -2.00 22.45
CA LEU A 736 -28.30 -2.83 22.34
C LEU A 736 -27.34 -2.62 23.51
N TRP A 737 -27.28 -1.41 24.07
CA TRP A 737 -26.34 -1.02 25.12
C TRP A 737 -27.00 0.06 25.98
N THR A 738 -26.88 -0.03 27.31
CA THR A 738 -27.43 0.98 28.25
C THR A 738 -26.55 1.10 29.47
N LEU A 739 -26.14 2.31 29.84
CA LEU A 739 -25.32 2.56 31.02
C LEU A 739 -25.87 3.70 31.88
N ASP A 740 -25.87 3.49 33.20
CA ASP A 740 -26.31 4.45 34.21
C ASP A 740 -25.10 5.12 34.88
N ALA A 741 -25.08 6.46 34.96
CA ALA A 741 -23.92 7.22 35.43
C ALA A 741 -23.53 6.93 36.90
N LEU A 742 -24.48 6.57 37.77
CA LEU A 742 -24.21 6.25 39.17
C LEU A 742 -23.48 4.93 39.39
N ALA A 743 -23.38 4.06 38.38
CA ALA A 743 -22.73 2.78 38.55
C ALA A 743 -21.22 2.90 38.81
N ILE A 744 -20.60 4.07 38.57
CA ILE A 744 -19.15 4.17 38.31
C ILE A 744 -18.38 5.09 39.30
N GLY A 745 -19.06 5.87 40.15
CA GLY A 745 -18.48 6.38 41.41
C GLY A 745 -17.32 7.39 41.34
N THR A 746 -16.97 7.96 40.19
CA THR A 746 -15.84 8.92 40.07
C THR A 746 -16.29 10.38 40.21
N GLN A 747 -15.43 11.24 40.81
CA GLN A 747 -15.67 12.69 40.94
C GLN A 747 -15.19 13.52 39.73
N ARG A 748 -14.42 12.92 38.82
CA ARG A 748 -13.91 13.55 37.59
C ARG A 748 -14.33 12.73 36.37
N PRO A 749 -14.77 13.38 35.28
CA PRO A 749 -15.04 12.68 34.03
C PRO A 749 -13.74 12.15 33.45
N GLU A 750 -13.71 10.85 33.19
CA GLU A 750 -12.61 10.14 32.53
C GLU A 750 -13.18 9.39 31.33
N TRP A 751 -12.38 9.30 30.27
CA TRP A 751 -12.76 8.56 29.07
C TRP A 751 -12.77 7.06 29.35
N GLN A 752 -13.86 6.41 28.94
CA GLN A 752 -14.09 4.98 29.08
C GLN A 752 -14.44 4.38 27.72
N PHE A 753 -14.03 3.13 27.52
CA PHE A 753 -14.27 2.43 26.26
C PHE A 753 -15.63 1.73 26.25
N GLY A 754 -16.46 2.08 25.27
CA GLY A 754 -17.72 1.45 24.94
C GLY A 754 -17.58 0.55 23.72
N GLN A 755 -18.17 -0.64 23.77
CA GLN A 755 -18.22 -1.55 22.63
C GLN A 755 -19.51 -2.35 22.64
N ILE A 756 -20.11 -2.57 21.46
CA ILE A 756 -21.32 -3.37 21.33
C ILE A 756 -21.40 -4.05 19.96
N GLN A 757 -21.90 -5.28 19.94
CA GLN A 757 -22.20 -6.01 18.71
C GLN A 757 -23.60 -5.63 18.17
N ILE A 758 -23.68 -5.47 16.85
CA ILE A 758 -24.87 -5.07 16.11
C ILE A 758 -25.22 -6.16 15.08
N SER A 759 -26.51 -6.51 15.01
CA SER A 759 -27.03 -7.41 13.98
C SER A 759 -27.31 -6.65 12.67
N THR A 760 -26.92 -7.25 11.55
CA THR A 760 -26.86 -6.59 10.24
C THR A 760 -27.82 -7.20 9.21
N ASN A 761 -28.94 -7.77 9.66
CA ASN A 761 -29.91 -8.45 8.78
C ASN A 761 -30.64 -7.51 7.80
N THR A 762 -30.68 -6.22 8.10
CA THR A 762 -31.22 -5.16 7.25
C THR A 762 -30.33 -3.93 7.36
N ASP A 763 -30.42 -3.02 6.40
CA ASP A 763 -29.88 -1.66 6.55
C ASP A 763 -30.45 -1.03 7.82
N PHE A 764 -29.68 -0.17 8.48
CA PHE A 764 -30.02 0.36 9.79
C PHE A 764 -29.37 1.71 10.08
N ARG A 765 -29.83 2.37 11.13
CA ARG A 765 -29.19 3.52 11.77
C ARG A 765 -28.90 3.20 13.23
N ILE A 766 -27.89 3.88 13.77
CA ILE A 766 -27.54 3.85 15.18
C ILE A 766 -28.09 5.11 15.83
N LEU A 767 -28.77 4.94 16.97
CA LEU A 767 -29.30 6.02 17.77
C LEU A 767 -28.56 6.05 19.11
N LEU A 768 -27.92 7.17 19.41
CA LEU A 768 -27.34 7.46 20.72
C LEU A 768 -28.34 8.30 21.51
N VAL A 769 -29.03 7.65 22.44
CA VAL A 769 -30.10 8.25 23.24
C VAL A 769 -29.56 8.60 24.61
N GLY A 770 -29.38 9.90 24.85
CA GLY A 770 -29.02 10.44 26.15
C GLY A 770 -30.26 10.76 26.98
N MET A 771 -30.20 10.53 28.28
CA MET A 771 -31.20 10.96 29.25
C MET A 771 -30.50 11.58 30.44
N ALA A 772 -30.97 12.73 30.94
CA ALA A 772 -30.43 13.34 32.15
C ALA A 772 -31.42 14.34 32.79
N SER A 773 -31.33 14.50 34.11
CA SER A 773 -31.91 15.65 34.85
C SER A 773 -30.84 16.54 35.49
N ASN A 774 -29.71 15.96 35.89
CA ASN A 774 -28.56 16.66 36.46
C ASN A 774 -27.26 15.89 36.14
N GLY A 775 -26.62 16.28 35.04
CA GLY A 775 -25.43 15.64 34.48
C GLY A 775 -25.52 15.44 32.98
N GLY A 776 -24.69 14.55 32.45
CA GLY A 776 -24.66 14.22 31.03
C GLY A 776 -23.55 13.26 30.65
N PHE A 777 -23.42 13.03 29.35
CA PHE A 777 -22.35 12.24 28.76
C PHE A 777 -21.66 13.02 27.64
N ALA A 778 -20.36 12.78 27.50
CA ALA A 778 -19.57 13.07 26.32
C ALA A 778 -19.29 11.75 25.58
N ILE A 779 -19.19 11.81 24.25
CA ILE A 779 -18.84 10.72 23.36
C ILE A 779 -17.80 11.18 22.36
N ASP A 780 -16.95 10.26 21.94
CA ASP A 780 -15.89 10.51 20.97
C ASP A 780 -15.50 9.23 20.22
N ASP A 781 -14.75 9.36 19.12
CA ASP A 781 -14.14 8.25 18.39
C ASP A 781 -15.14 7.12 18.05
N LEU A 782 -16.30 7.47 17.48
CA LEU A 782 -17.27 6.51 16.99
C LEU A 782 -16.66 5.73 15.82
N LYS A 783 -16.56 4.41 15.96
CA LYS A 783 -16.08 3.52 14.91
C LYS A 783 -16.96 2.30 14.74
N THR A 784 -17.24 1.95 13.50
CA THR A 784 -17.98 0.76 13.12
C THR A 784 -17.13 -0.17 12.26
N TYR A 785 -17.11 -1.45 12.59
CA TYR A 785 -16.32 -2.43 11.85
C TYR A 785 -17.00 -3.80 11.81
N THR A 786 -16.66 -4.60 10.81
CA THR A 786 -17.19 -5.96 10.65
C THR A 786 -16.49 -6.94 11.58
N GLY A 787 -17.24 -7.84 12.22
CA GLY A 787 -16.69 -8.84 13.14
C GLY A 787 -17.59 -9.08 14.36
N THR A 788 -17.10 -9.92 15.26
CA THR A 788 -17.74 -10.17 16.56
C THR A 788 -17.00 -9.42 17.66
N CYS A 789 -17.74 -8.94 18.65
CA CYS A 789 -17.18 -8.27 19.83
C CYS A 789 -18.08 -8.48 21.04
N GLY A 790 -17.48 -8.44 22.23
CA GLY A 790 -18.23 -8.43 23.48
C GLY A 790 -18.77 -7.04 23.81
N THR A 791 -19.84 -6.99 24.61
CA THR A 791 -20.31 -5.72 25.16
C THR A 791 -19.33 -5.20 26.22
N ARG A 792 -18.86 -3.96 26.05
CA ARG A 792 -18.02 -3.23 27.02
C ARG A 792 -18.66 -1.89 27.40
N PRO A 793 -18.65 -1.52 28.70
CA PRO A 793 -18.40 -2.39 29.84
C PRO A 793 -19.49 -3.49 29.94
N ARG A 794 -19.20 -4.62 30.58
CA ARG A 794 -20.18 -5.72 30.73
C ARG A 794 -21.49 -5.28 31.41
N SER A 795 -21.40 -4.29 32.29
CA SER A 795 -22.57 -3.71 32.97
C SER A 795 -23.54 -3.00 32.03
N ALA A 796 -23.13 -2.70 30.80
CA ALA A 796 -23.96 -2.04 29.81
C ALA A 796 -24.77 -3.00 28.93
N ALA A 797 -24.60 -4.31 29.11
CA ALA A 797 -25.38 -5.31 28.38
C ALA A 797 -26.87 -5.23 28.76
N PRO A 798 -27.80 -5.35 27.79
CA PRO A 798 -29.24 -5.34 28.06
C PRO A 798 -29.61 -6.43 29.07
N GLY A 799 -30.26 -6.05 30.17
CA GLY A 799 -30.70 -6.99 31.21
C GLY A 799 -29.64 -7.41 32.24
N PHE A 800 -28.48 -6.73 32.30
CA PHE A 800 -27.49 -6.95 33.37
C PHE A 800 -28.08 -6.66 34.76
N VAL A 801 -28.06 -7.65 35.66
CA VAL A 801 -28.46 -7.51 37.06
C VAL A 801 -27.20 -7.59 37.93
N ARG A 802 -26.90 -6.52 38.68
CA ARG A 802 -25.82 -6.54 39.68
C ARG A 802 -26.06 -7.69 40.65
N GLY A 803 -25.11 -8.62 40.74
CA GLY A 803 -25.15 -9.69 41.73
C GLY A 803 -25.23 -9.11 43.14
N GLY A 804 -26.42 -9.17 43.75
CA GLY A 804 -26.62 -8.83 45.16
C GLY A 804 -26.19 -10.00 46.04
N GLY A 805 -24.97 -9.95 46.57
CA GLY A 805 -24.48 -10.94 47.53
C GLY A 805 -23.36 -10.36 48.38
N LYS A 806 -23.60 -10.25 49.68
CA LYS A 806 -22.64 -9.79 50.69
C LYS A 806 -21.29 -10.51 50.55
N GLU A 807 -20.22 -9.73 50.51
CA GLU A 807 -18.87 -10.20 50.83
C GLU A 807 -18.87 -10.83 52.23
N THR A 808 -18.67 -12.15 52.28
CA THR A 808 -17.95 -12.78 53.39
C THR A 808 -16.61 -13.22 52.83
N GLY A 809 -15.54 -12.72 53.46
CA GLY A 809 -14.18 -12.79 52.94
C GLY A 809 -13.69 -14.16 52.52
N GLY A 810 -12.92 -14.14 51.44
CA GLY A 810 -12.10 -15.23 50.94
C GLY A 810 -11.16 -14.64 49.91
N THR A 811 -9.91 -14.42 50.32
CA THR A 811 -8.79 -14.02 49.46
C THR A 811 -8.56 -15.03 48.35
N THR A 812 -8.74 -14.61 47.11
CA THR A 812 -7.98 -15.09 45.94
C THR A 812 -7.87 -13.91 44.98
N ASP A 813 -6.69 -13.30 44.96
CA ASP A 813 -6.22 -12.51 43.82
C ASP A 813 -6.20 -13.46 42.61
N GLU A 814 -7.20 -13.34 41.74
CA GLU A 814 -7.07 -13.79 40.36
C GLU A 814 -6.61 -12.57 39.57
N GLU A 815 -5.33 -12.59 39.22
CA GLU A 815 -4.66 -11.66 38.31
C GLU A 815 -5.50 -11.47 37.03
N GLU A 816 -5.77 -10.21 36.69
CA GLU A 816 -6.13 -9.83 35.33
C GLU A 816 -5.05 -10.38 34.37
N PRO A 817 -5.42 -11.05 33.27
CA PRO A 817 -4.47 -11.23 32.19
C PRO A 817 -4.23 -9.87 31.55
N GLU A 818 -3.04 -9.31 31.75
CA GLU A 818 -2.43 -8.30 30.87
C GLU A 818 -2.34 -8.90 29.46
N ASP A 819 -3.40 -8.78 28.68
CA ASP A 819 -3.39 -9.10 27.25
C ASP A 819 -3.85 -7.88 26.44
N LEU A 820 -2.83 -7.23 25.85
CA LEU A 820 -2.85 -6.45 24.62
C LEU A 820 -3.77 -5.23 24.58
N ASP A 821 -3.30 -4.15 25.19
CA ASP A 821 -3.53 -2.79 24.71
C ASP A 821 -2.84 -2.60 23.35
N THR A 822 -3.49 -3.09 22.30
CA THR A 822 -3.26 -2.64 20.92
C THR A 822 -4.63 -2.36 20.32
N PRO A 823 -5.00 -1.08 20.09
CA PRO A 823 -6.14 -0.78 19.24
C PRO A 823 -5.80 -1.19 17.80
N ILE A 824 -6.77 -1.81 17.12
CA ILE A 824 -6.72 -2.14 15.69
C ILE A 824 -6.58 -0.86 14.86
#